data_AF-A0A315Y501-F1
#
_entry.id   AF-A0A315Y501-F1
#
_cell.length_a   1.000
_cell.length_b   1.000
_cell.length_c   1.000
_cell.angle_alpha   90.00
_cell.angle_beta   90.00
_cell.angle_gamma   90.00
#
_symmetry.space_group_name_H-M   'P 1'
#
loop_
_entity.id
_entity.type
_entity.pdbx_description
1 polymer ?
#
loop_
_entity_poly.entity_id
_entity_poly.type
_entity_poly.pdbx_seq_one_letter_code
_entity_poly.pdbx_strand_id
1 'polypeptide(L)'
;MEDCAGGFAVWAPDVIWNPDFRNADGTTGAYVMYFCTSSTYIRSVICFTTSKNIQGPYTFGDTLIYSGFTKNDQYVSSATKNVNKKYTTTNVDDLIEKGEVTMNNSWFSGNNFNNQLFPNAIDPTIYYGTDGKMYMTYGSWSGGIFTLEINPQTGRVIHPKTGTTSDGRMVDSYFGTKIAGGYGKSGEGPFIEYNPDTDYYYLWTTYGGLAWDGGYNMRVSRSKSPLGPFTDAAGRKAVLDPATNLDSVGVKVMGNYKFSTLDAAYFAPGHNSVLRDDDGRWYLIYHTRFQNNNMHQVRVHEMFFSEDGWPVATPFEYVGDHISDGGYEEADIAGDYEYINHGNGTNANLINYQNIKLNADHTISGAVSGKWEQAADSAAATLTIGNQRYSGYFIAAENEKGTKVMSFTAVGSNNQSIWGAQNKKYTGSERASLSDYTNPEAELVMAPETVGEKSKSVKLSGTDLISGATYYITNKNSGLSLDLPEGALDAGRNIQQWDFNKSWAQQWRLVSVDDSYFRIVSIGDESKCVAVSENSAKDGINVELQTYTGADNQLFRLVKSGSYYGIVSKCSAGKGALDVFEWSTENGGNVNQYAYNEYDCQLWKIEAVCPTVPSGAYTIKNLNSGRYIADNKGSAVQSDAQNWNITKQNDGTYTIQTADSKALTVENNSAEDGADIKLAEFRGDSSQKFIIQCSKDGTYSLLTVSSGGTRCADVYEISLDDGVNICQWEYWGGDGQHFVLEAVSEAENDTTDVCLPVGLAVSRNTNPFAGNITKQNEHYNYGGDPAAFVEGDTVYAYTGHDVSTNAEVDRAIYNIPEYLCYSTKDLINWNYEGVVMKMSDVSWGDPKSAWAGQVTKHNGRYYLYFCSWDRTSEGKQSIGVAVSDSPKGPFRDIGYPLVRGTHTNDQSSNWDDIDPTVWIENDKNGVEHQYLAWGNSRYYICELNDDMISIQDLNGDGKITFGGEGTNGDVFYRGRGLNMYTEAPWLYRRQHEDGSYYGDYYLIYAYRWRENAKVYNSMIEKREAEIAELTKKIEGCRKFDEFSKKRRDELMSTAELIDKVLLEPYISDANMRLLVRKINVHENEDGSLDVNLEFNGDFKDTSTGCFEIND
;
A
#
# COMPACT_ATOMS: atom_id res chain seq x y z
N MET A 1 38.77 -11.22 11.65
CA MET A 1 38.96 -10.70 13.03
C MET A 1 40.44 -10.54 13.41
N GLU A 2 41.32 -11.52 13.20
CA GLU A 2 42.67 -11.51 13.83
C GLU A 2 43.85 -11.00 12.94
N ASP A 3 43.57 -10.31 11.83
CA ASP A 3 44.63 -9.85 10.90
C ASP A 3 44.90 -8.33 10.96
N CYS A 4 44.32 -7.64 11.94
CA CYS A 4 44.57 -6.24 12.22
C CYS A 4 45.66 -6.13 13.30
N ALA A 5 46.71 -5.35 13.03
CA ALA A 5 47.78 -5.15 14.01
C ALA A 5 47.27 -4.32 15.21
N GLY A 6 47.41 -4.85 16.43
CA GLY A 6 47.14 -4.11 17.67
C GLY A 6 45.66 -3.95 18.06
N GLY A 7 44.71 -4.51 17.32
CA GLY A 7 43.28 -4.38 17.62
C GLY A 7 42.37 -5.07 16.62
N PHE A 8 41.14 -4.55 16.46
CA PHE A 8 40.12 -5.07 15.55
C PHE A 8 39.60 -3.97 14.63
N ALA A 9 39.13 -4.36 13.45
CA ALA A 9 38.40 -3.49 12.52
C ALA A 9 37.10 -4.21 12.16
N VAL A 10 36.02 -3.88 12.86
CA VAL A 10 34.67 -4.39 12.64
C VAL A 10 33.80 -3.18 12.34
N TRP A 11 33.40 -3.01 11.09
CA TRP A 11 32.88 -1.74 10.59
C TRP A 11 31.48 -1.87 10.00
N ALA A 12 30.75 -0.75 10.05
CA ALA A 12 29.53 -0.47 9.30
C ALA A 12 28.56 -1.67 9.24
N PRO A 13 28.05 -2.13 10.39
CA PRO A 13 27.06 -3.18 10.38
C PRO A 13 25.70 -2.66 9.91
N ASP A 14 24.92 -3.55 9.35
CA ASP A 14 23.48 -3.38 9.18
C ASP A 14 22.74 -4.56 9.83
N VAL A 15 21.58 -4.29 10.43
CA VAL A 15 20.83 -5.25 11.25
C VAL A 15 19.38 -5.27 10.81
N ILE A 16 18.91 -6.45 10.41
CA ILE A 16 17.53 -6.65 9.98
C ILE A 16 16.89 -7.81 10.74
N TRP A 17 15.61 -7.69 11.07
CA TRP A 17 14.80 -8.84 11.46
C TRP A 17 14.42 -9.65 10.23
N ASN A 18 14.85 -10.91 10.17
CA ASN A 18 14.54 -11.81 9.07
C ASN A 18 13.63 -12.95 9.58
N PRO A 19 12.33 -12.95 9.24
CA PRO A 19 11.38 -13.95 9.71
C PRO A 19 11.62 -15.35 9.09
N ASP A 20 12.25 -15.41 7.92
CA ASP A 20 12.49 -16.64 7.15
C ASP A 20 13.80 -17.34 7.51
N PHE A 21 14.69 -16.65 8.24
CA PHE A 21 16.00 -17.19 8.60
C PHE A 21 15.87 -18.48 9.39
N ARG A 22 16.48 -19.57 8.92
CA ARG A 22 16.48 -20.87 9.59
C ARG A 22 17.61 -20.94 10.60
N ASN A 23 17.26 -20.86 11.88
CA ASN A 23 18.20 -21.01 12.98
C ASN A 23 18.76 -22.43 13.05
N ALA A 24 19.93 -22.58 13.68
CA ALA A 24 20.59 -23.87 13.86
C ALA A 24 19.77 -24.89 14.68
N ASP A 25 18.86 -24.42 15.53
CA ASP A 25 17.94 -25.25 16.31
C ASP A 25 16.65 -25.63 15.54
N GLY A 26 16.55 -25.25 14.27
CA GLY A 26 15.42 -25.54 13.38
C GLY A 26 14.26 -24.55 13.45
N THR A 27 14.29 -23.55 14.35
CA THR A 27 13.25 -22.50 14.37
C THR A 27 13.49 -21.46 13.27
N THR A 28 12.44 -20.80 12.80
CA THR A 28 12.56 -19.65 11.88
C THR A 28 12.53 -18.33 12.65
N GLY A 29 13.11 -17.27 12.07
CA GLY A 29 13.13 -15.92 12.64
C GLY A 29 14.39 -15.62 13.42
N ALA A 30 15.17 -14.62 12.97
CA ALA A 30 16.34 -14.10 13.68
C ALA A 30 16.64 -12.65 13.29
N TYR A 31 17.23 -11.90 14.21
CA TYR A 31 18.00 -10.71 13.85
C TYR A 31 19.29 -11.16 13.17
N VAL A 32 19.53 -10.66 11.97
CA VAL A 32 20.73 -10.94 11.19
C VAL A 32 21.52 -9.65 11.07
N MET A 33 22.73 -9.65 11.62
CA MET A 33 23.66 -8.53 11.51
C MET A 33 24.71 -8.85 10.44
N TYR A 34 24.67 -8.10 9.35
CA TYR A 34 25.69 -8.10 8.32
C TYR A 34 26.73 -7.06 8.70
N PHE A 35 28.00 -7.41 8.63
CA PHE A 35 29.09 -6.52 9.04
C PHE A 35 30.32 -6.82 8.21
N CYS A 36 31.33 -5.96 8.29
CA CYS A 36 32.57 -6.19 7.59
C CYS A 36 33.79 -6.14 8.52
N THR A 37 34.87 -6.78 8.08
CA THR A 37 36.19 -6.59 8.68
C THR A 37 37.21 -6.21 7.62
N SER A 38 38.14 -5.33 7.97
CA SER A 38 39.07 -4.74 7.01
C SER A 38 40.49 -4.65 7.55
N SER A 39 41.49 -4.99 6.73
CA SER A 39 42.91 -4.91 7.12
C SER A 39 43.73 -3.96 6.25
N THR A 40 43.24 -3.63 5.05
CA THR A 40 43.81 -2.60 4.18
C THR A 40 42.67 -1.90 3.42
N TYR A 41 42.97 -0.88 2.64
CA TYR A 41 41.98 -0.16 1.82
C TYR A 41 41.24 -1.01 0.76
N ILE A 42 41.66 -2.26 0.52
CA ILE A 42 41.04 -3.19 -0.45
C ILE A 42 40.84 -4.60 0.09
N ARG A 43 41.52 -4.97 1.19
CA ARG A 43 41.50 -6.33 1.71
C ARG A 43 40.54 -6.42 2.88
N SER A 44 39.32 -6.80 2.55
CA SER A 44 38.18 -6.77 3.43
C SER A 44 37.27 -7.97 3.17
N VAL A 45 36.40 -8.23 4.14
CA VAL A 45 35.41 -9.29 4.06
C VAL A 45 34.08 -8.80 4.62
N ILE A 46 32.98 -9.21 3.99
CA ILE A 46 31.63 -9.08 4.52
C ILE A 46 31.22 -10.43 5.11
N CYS A 47 30.64 -10.39 6.30
CA CYS A 47 30.18 -11.53 7.07
C CYS A 47 28.76 -11.28 7.56
N PHE A 48 28.12 -12.32 8.10
CA PHE A 48 26.91 -12.14 8.89
C PHE A 48 26.96 -12.92 10.21
N THR A 49 26.19 -12.43 11.18
CA THR A 49 25.92 -13.07 12.46
C THR A 49 24.42 -13.07 12.75
N THR A 50 23.97 -13.89 13.69
CA THR A 50 22.54 -14.07 13.99
C THR A 50 22.27 -14.05 15.48
N SER A 51 21.08 -13.58 15.88
CA SER A 51 20.61 -13.59 17.25
C SER A 51 19.09 -13.66 17.29
N LYS A 52 18.52 -14.29 18.34
CA LYS A 52 17.08 -14.20 18.65
C LYS A 52 16.71 -12.91 19.39
N ASN A 53 17.70 -12.16 19.87
CA ASN A 53 17.53 -10.89 20.57
C ASN A 53 18.33 -9.81 19.83
N ILE A 54 17.70 -8.67 19.49
CA ILE A 54 18.35 -7.56 18.79
C ILE A 54 19.59 -7.03 19.52
N GLN A 55 19.61 -7.09 20.86
CA GLN A 55 20.74 -6.69 21.70
C GLN A 55 21.88 -7.72 21.73
N GLY A 56 21.69 -8.87 21.09
CA GLY A 56 22.62 -10.00 21.11
C GLY A 56 22.48 -10.91 22.34
N PRO A 57 23.48 -11.79 22.59
CA PRO A 57 24.72 -11.93 21.82
C PRO A 57 24.48 -12.50 20.42
N TYR A 58 25.24 -11.99 19.44
CA TYR A 58 25.21 -12.49 18.07
C TYR A 58 26.19 -13.65 17.88
N THR A 59 25.73 -14.71 17.20
CA THR A 59 26.53 -15.88 16.84
C THR A 59 26.97 -15.78 15.38
N PHE A 60 28.26 -15.99 15.13
CA PHE A 60 28.81 -15.94 13.78
C PHE A 60 28.14 -16.95 12.85
N GLY A 61 27.70 -16.48 11.68
CA GLY A 61 27.09 -17.28 10.63
C GLY A 61 28.12 -17.72 9.60
N ASP A 62 28.52 -16.79 8.72
CA ASP A 62 29.42 -17.09 7.61
C ASP A 62 30.18 -15.86 7.09
N THR A 63 31.18 -16.08 6.23
CA THR A 63 31.83 -15.05 5.42
C THR A 63 31.32 -15.11 3.98
N LEU A 64 30.82 -13.98 3.48
CA LEU A 64 30.07 -13.91 2.22
C LEU A 64 30.94 -13.47 1.04
N ILE A 65 31.61 -12.33 1.16
CA ILE A 65 32.35 -11.69 0.06
C ILE A 65 33.73 -11.27 0.53
N TYR A 66 34.75 -11.52 -0.30
CA TYR A 66 36.14 -11.11 -0.09
C TYR A 66 36.56 -10.09 -1.15
N SER A 67 37.42 -9.15 -0.78
CA SER A 67 38.13 -8.27 -1.73
C SER A 67 39.63 -8.25 -1.45
N GLY A 68 40.42 -7.73 -2.40
CA GLY A 68 41.87 -7.52 -2.20
C GLY A 68 42.73 -8.77 -2.30
N PHE A 69 42.17 -9.87 -2.81
CA PHE A 69 42.89 -11.11 -3.09
C PHE A 69 43.78 -11.01 -4.34
N THR A 70 44.77 -11.89 -4.45
CA THR A 70 45.80 -11.88 -5.51
C THR A 70 45.70 -13.11 -6.40
N LYS A 71 46.26 -13.01 -7.62
CA LYS A 71 46.24 -14.11 -8.59
C LYS A 71 47.13 -15.28 -8.15
N ASN A 72 48.34 -14.96 -7.71
CA ASN A 72 49.33 -15.90 -7.20
C ASN A 72 49.55 -15.66 -5.70
N ASP A 73 50.32 -16.58 -5.10
CA ASP A 73 50.71 -16.48 -3.70
C ASP A 73 51.37 -15.13 -3.42
N GLN A 74 50.80 -14.43 -2.44
CA GLN A 74 51.37 -13.19 -1.92
C GLN A 74 50.99 -13.07 -0.46
N TYR A 75 52.00 -12.96 0.39
CA TYR A 75 51.80 -12.97 1.83
C TYR A 75 51.77 -11.56 2.40
N VAL A 76 50.91 -11.36 3.40
CA VAL A 76 50.99 -10.23 4.32
C VAL A 76 51.25 -10.80 5.70
N SER A 77 52.33 -10.34 6.31
CA SER A 77 52.74 -10.80 7.64
C SER A 77 52.49 -9.69 8.66
N SER A 78 51.91 -10.08 9.80
CA SER A 78 51.82 -9.30 11.03
C SER A 78 52.63 -10.00 12.13
N ALA A 79 52.69 -9.40 13.32
CA ALA A 79 53.34 -10.04 14.47
C ALA A 79 52.66 -11.35 14.89
N THR A 80 51.39 -11.56 14.52
CA THR A 80 50.57 -12.69 14.97
C THR A 80 50.18 -13.65 13.84
N LYS A 81 50.25 -13.22 12.57
CA LYS A 81 49.79 -14.03 11.42
C LYS A 81 50.64 -13.84 10.17
N ASN A 82 50.59 -14.86 9.31
CA ASN A 82 51.11 -14.80 7.95
C ASN A 82 50.00 -15.25 6.99
N VAL A 83 49.36 -14.29 6.31
CA VAL A 83 48.15 -14.52 5.51
C VAL A 83 48.51 -14.53 4.03
N ASN A 84 48.26 -15.64 3.35
CA ASN A 84 48.32 -15.71 1.89
C ASN A 84 47.06 -15.07 1.31
N LYS A 85 47.22 -14.07 0.44
CA LYS A 85 46.14 -13.33 -0.21
C LYS A 85 45.63 -13.96 -1.48
N LYS A 86 46.18 -15.09 -1.93
CA LYS A 86 45.74 -15.73 -3.18
C LYS A 86 44.24 -16.00 -3.14
N TYR A 87 43.51 -15.79 -4.23
CA TYR A 87 42.05 -16.01 -4.26
C TYR A 87 41.62 -17.42 -3.79
N THR A 88 42.48 -18.43 -3.95
CA THR A 88 42.25 -19.81 -3.48
C THR A 88 42.33 -19.99 -1.95
N THR A 89 42.56 -18.92 -1.18
CA THR A 89 42.46 -18.93 0.29
C THR A 89 41.19 -18.22 0.79
N THR A 90 40.28 -17.90 -0.13
CA THR A 90 38.96 -17.32 0.12
C THR A 90 37.87 -18.32 -0.25
N ASN A 91 36.59 -17.96 -0.11
CA ASN A 91 35.49 -18.80 -0.58
C ASN A 91 35.35 -18.88 -2.13
N VAL A 92 36.12 -18.09 -2.88
CA VAL A 92 36.01 -18.00 -4.34
C VAL A 92 36.29 -19.34 -5.04
N ASP A 93 37.30 -20.09 -4.60
CA ASP A 93 37.69 -21.36 -5.24
C ASP A 93 36.60 -22.43 -5.06
N ASP A 94 36.07 -22.55 -3.84
CA ASP A 94 34.95 -23.46 -3.53
C ASP A 94 33.69 -23.12 -4.36
N LEU A 95 33.41 -21.82 -4.57
CA LEU A 95 32.27 -21.38 -5.37
C LEU A 95 32.47 -21.62 -6.87
N ILE A 96 33.72 -21.54 -7.35
CA ILE A 96 34.07 -21.92 -8.73
C ILE A 96 33.92 -23.42 -8.91
N GLU A 97 34.40 -24.24 -7.97
CA GLU A 97 34.27 -25.70 -8.02
C GLU A 97 32.80 -26.14 -8.04
N LYS A 98 31.93 -25.45 -7.30
CA LYS A 98 30.47 -25.68 -7.31
C LYS A 98 29.74 -25.15 -8.55
N GLY A 99 30.40 -24.38 -9.42
CA GLY A 99 29.80 -23.76 -10.60
C GLY A 99 28.86 -22.58 -10.31
N GLU A 100 28.90 -22.06 -9.08
CA GLU A 100 28.12 -20.88 -8.67
C GLU A 100 28.75 -19.60 -9.24
N VAL A 101 30.09 -19.51 -9.19
CA VAL A 101 30.89 -18.36 -9.63
C VAL A 101 31.78 -18.74 -10.82
N THR A 102 31.97 -17.81 -11.76
CA THR A 102 32.89 -17.99 -12.90
C THR A 102 34.19 -17.23 -12.65
N MET A 103 35.34 -17.90 -12.81
CA MET A 103 36.66 -17.26 -12.71
C MET A 103 36.77 -16.07 -13.69
N ASN A 104 37.04 -14.88 -13.16
CA ASN A 104 37.17 -13.66 -13.96
C ASN A 104 38.61 -13.14 -13.90
N ASN A 105 39.32 -13.22 -15.03
CA ASN A 105 40.70 -12.71 -15.12
C ASN A 105 40.79 -11.19 -14.90
N SER A 106 39.70 -10.43 -15.08
CA SER A 106 39.68 -8.99 -14.86
C SER A 106 39.74 -8.60 -13.38
N TRP A 107 39.47 -9.54 -12.45
CA TRP A 107 39.69 -9.33 -11.01
C TRP A 107 41.13 -8.94 -10.68
N PHE A 108 42.07 -9.17 -11.61
CA PHE A 108 43.47 -8.88 -11.42
C PHE A 108 44.00 -7.85 -12.43
N SER A 109 44.80 -6.90 -11.93
CA SER A 109 45.71 -6.08 -12.73
C SER A 109 47.12 -6.60 -12.48
N GLY A 110 47.63 -7.43 -13.39
CA GLY A 110 48.81 -8.25 -13.14
C GLY A 110 48.54 -9.29 -12.04
N ASN A 111 49.29 -9.23 -10.94
CA ASN A 111 49.06 -10.10 -9.77
C ASN A 111 48.08 -9.50 -8.74
N ASN A 112 47.88 -8.19 -8.77
CA ASN A 112 47.17 -7.45 -7.74
C ASN A 112 45.66 -7.42 -8.01
N PHE A 113 44.86 -7.28 -6.96
CA PHE A 113 43.43 -7.04 -7.08
C PHE A 113 43.15 -5.76 -7.88
N ASN A 114 42.24 -5.83 -8.85
CA ASN A 114 41.86 -4.71 -9.71
C ASN A 114 40.77 -3.86 -9.06
N ASN A 115 41.16 -3.08 -8.05
CA ASN A 115 40.24 -2.20 -7.33
C ASN A 115 39.79 -0.97 -8.14
N GLN A 116 40.19 -0.82 -9.40
CA GLN A 116 39.60 0.19 -10.29
C GLN A 116 38.25 -0.27 -10.84
N LEU A 117 38.03 -1.58 -10.94
CA LEU A 117 36.82 -2.18 -11.49
C LEU A 117 35.96 -2.89 -10.45
N PHE A 118 36.56 -3.47 -9.41
CA PHE A 118 35.89 -4.31 -8.40
C PHE A 118 35.89 -3.66 -7.01
N PRO A 119 34.89 -3.97 -6.16
CA PRO A 119 34.64 -3.22 -4.94
C PRO A 119 35.65 -3.54 -3.84
N ASN A 120 35.76 -2.63 -2.88
CA ASN A 120 36.20 -3.00 -1.55
C ASN A 120 35.00 -3.61 -0.80
N ALA A 121 35.14 -4.79 -0.21
CA ALA A 121 34.04 -5.53 0.42
C ALA A 121 33.77 -5.05 1.86
N ILE A 122 33.19 -3.86 1.99
CA ILE A 122 32.74 -3.25 3.25
C ILE A 122 31.39 -2.54 3.06
N ASP A 123 30.83 -2.05 4.16
CA ASP A 123 29.59 -1.25 4.23
C ASP A 123 28.36 -1.94 3.64
N PRO A 124 27.97 -3.13 4.13
CA PRO A 124 26.74 -3.80 3.68
C PRO A 124 25.48 -3.07 4.18
N THR A 125 24.48 -2.97 3.31
CA THR A 125 23.09 -2.63 3.64
C THR A 125 22.16 -3.70 3.08
N ILE A 126 21.17 -4.08 3.87
CA ILE A 126 20.27 -5.20 3.63
C ILE A 126 18.83 -4.70 3.62
N TYR A 127 18.08 -5.07 2.59
CA TYR A 127 16.70 -4.63 2.44
C TYR A 127 15.90 -5.65 1.62
N TYR A 128 14.58 -5.57 1.72
CA TYR A 128 13.68 -6.30 0.85
C TYR A 128 13.24 -5.40 -0.30
N GLY A 129 13.31 -5.92 -1.52
CA GLY A 129 12.74 -5.28 -2.70
C GLY A 129 11.22 -5.49 -2.77
N THR A 130 10.56 -4.62 -3.52
CA THR A 130 9.16 -4.74 -3.94
C THR A 130 8.87 -5.99 -4.77
N ASP A 131 9.91 -6.67 -5.28
CA ASP A 131 9.81 -7.97 -5.95
C ASP A 131 9.81 -9.17 -4.96
N GLY A 132 9.83 -8.89 -3.65
CA GLY A 132 9.82 -9.89 -2.59
C GLY A 132 11.19 -10.53 -2.33
N LYS A 133 12.25 -10.09 -3.00
CA LYS A 133 13.60 -10.62 -2.79
C LYS A 133 14.37 -9.81 -1.76
N MET A 134 15.30 -10.47 -1.09
CA MET A 134 16.23 -9.84 -0.16
C MET A 134 17.52 -9.47 -0.90
N TYR A 135 18.03 -8.27 -0.67
CA TYR A 135 19.22 -7.75 -1.32
C TYR A 135 20.29 -7.33 -0.32
N MET A 136 21.55 -7.37 -0.75
CA MET A 136 22.67 -6.74 -0.09
C MET A 136 23.37 -5.79 -1.05
N THR A 137 23.35 -4.50 -0.73
CA THR A 137 24.17 -3.49 -1.40
C THR A 137 25.40 -3.18 -0.57
N TYR A 138 26.57 -3.06 -1.18
CA TYR A 138 27.81 -2.84 -0.47
C TYR A 138 28.89 -2.21 -1.36
N GLY A 139 29.94 -1.67 -0.75
CA GLY A 139 31.09 -1.14 -1.45
C GLY A 139 31.60 0.18 -0.86
N SER A 140 32.89 0.43 -1.03
CA SER A 140 33.53 1.67 -0.63
C SER A 140 34.67 2.00 -1.58
N TRP A 141 34.59 3.18 -2.21
CA TRP A 141 35.54 3.69 -3.19
C TRP A 141 35.80 2.65 -4.30
N SER A 142 37.06 2.45 -4.69
CA SER A 142 37.50 1.35 -5.55
C SER A 142 36.64 1.21 -6.83
N GLY A 143 36.16 0.01 -7.13
CA GLY A 143 35.29 -0.27 -8.27
C GLY A 143 33.87 0.26 -8.16
N GLY A 144 33.50 0.85 -7.02
CA GLY A 144 32.16 1.37 -6.73
C GLY A 144 31.31 0.45 -5.86
N ILE A 145 30.01 0.70 -5.91
CA ILE A 145 28.96 0.04 -5.13
C ILE A 145 28.33 -1.07 -5.98
N PHE A 146 28.16 -2.24 -5.37
CA PHE A 146 27.57 -3.42 -5.98
C PHE A 146 26.37 -3.92 -5.18
N THR A 147 25.48 -4.65 -5.85
CA THR A 147 24.33 -5.29 -5.20
C THR A 147 24.23 -6.77 -5.57
N LEU A 148 23.81 -7.58 -4.61
CA LEU A 148 23.64 -9.03 -4.69
C LEU A 148 22.29 -9.44 -4.10
N GLU A 149 21.70 -10.51 -4.62
CA GLU A 149 20.56 -11.16 -3.96
C GLU A 149 21.04 -11.98 -2.76
N ILE A 150 20.24 -12.01 -1.70
CA ILE A 150 20.45 -12.80 -0.49
C ILE A 150 19.34 -13.84 -0.39
N ASN A 151 19.71 -15.08 -0.05
CA ASN A 151 18.75 -16.10 0.29
C ASN A 151 18.25 -15.87 1.73
N PRO A 152 16.98 -15.50 1.94
CA PRO A 152 16.48 -15.11 3.26
C PRO A 152 16.47 -16.27 4.25
N GLN A 153 16.39 -17.53 3.79
CA GLN A 153 16.42 -18.69 4.68
C GLN A 153 17.80 -18.99 5.28
N THR A 154 18.87 -18.55 4.61
CA THR A 154 20.25 -18.90 4.98
C THR A 154 21.12 -17.70 5.28
N GLY A 155 20.71 -16.49 4.89
CA GLY A 155 21.50 -15.27 4.96
C GLY A 155 22.66 -15.19 3.97
N ARG A 156 22.82 -16.20 3.09
CA ARG A 156 23.92 -16.29 2.12
C ARG A 156 23.59 -15.63 0.78
N VAL A 157 24.64 -15.21 0.07
CA VAL A 157 24.55 -14.62 -1.27
C VAL A 157 24.02 -15.63 -2.29
N ILE A 158 23.18 -15.15 -3.19
CA ILE A 158 22.82 -15.82 -4.45
C ILE A 158 23.64 -15.18 -5.56
N HIS A 159 24.65 -15.91 -6.05
CA HIS A 159 25.60 -15.40 -7.03
C HIS A 159 24.97 -15.31 -8.44
N PRO A 160 25.03 -14.15 -9.13
CA PRO A 160 24.52 -14.02 -10.49
C PRO A 160 25.47 -14.64 -11.50
N LYS A 161 25.06 -14.67 -12.78
CA LYS A 161 25.95 -14.99 -13.90
C LYS A 161 26.61 -13.72 -14.43
N THR A 162 27.89 -13.83 -14.79
CA THR A 162 28.65 -12.73 -15.40
C THR A 162 27.96 -12.24 -16.67
N GLY A 163 27.84 -10.93 -16.82
CA GLY A 163 27.19 -10.32 -17.96
C GLY A 163 27.11 -8.80 -17.85
N THR A 164 26.11 -8.24 -18.53
CA THR A 164 25.81 -6.82 -18.50
C THR A 164 24.31 -6.64 -18.33
N THR A 165 23.92 -5.65 -17.54
CA THR A 165 22.53 -5.17 -17.49
C THR A 165 22.11 -4.61 -18.85
N SER A 166 20.80 -4.45 -19.07
CA SER A 166 20.25 -3.91 -20.32
C SER A 166 20.74 -2.50 -20.63
N ASP A 167 21.08 -1.70 -19.61
CA ASP A 167 21.62 -0.35 -19.75
C ASP A 167 23.16 -0.28 -19.77
N GLY A 168 23.82 -1.45 -19.83
CA GLY A 168 25.26 -1.59 -20.09
C GLY A 168 26.16 -1.68 -18.86
N ARG A 169 25.62 -1.69 -17.63
CA ARG A 169 26.42 -1.82 -16.40
C ARG A 169 26.90 -3.26 -16.20
N MET A 170 28.07 -3.39 -15.57
CA MET A 170 28.71 -4.66 -15.25
C MET A 170 27.86 -5.52 -14.29
N VAL A 171 27.76 -6.81 -14.61
CA VAL A 171 27.35 -7.88 -13.69
C VAL A 171 28.53 -8.86 -13.57
N ASP A 172 29.12 -8.95 -12.39
CA ASP A 172 30.17 -9.92 -12.07
C ASP A 172 29.56 -11.09 -11.28
N SER A 173 29.92 -12.32 -11.62
CA SER A 173 29.33 -13.49 -10.95
C SER A 173 29.63 -13.57 -9.44
N TYR A 174 30.73 -12.97 -8.98
CA TYR A 174 31.09 -12.98 -7.56
C TYR A 174 30.61 -11.71 -6.86
N PHE A 175 30.94 -10.54 -7.42
CA PHE A 175 30.67 -9.24 -6.79
C PHE A 175 29.26 -8.70 -7.04
N GLY A 176 28.52 -9.23 -8.01
CA GLY A 176 27.15 -8.80 -8.29
C GLY A 176 27.04 -7.72 -9.34
N THR A 177 25.94 -6.97 -9.29
CA THR A 177 25.62 -5.90 -10.26
C THR A 177 26.17 -4.57 -9.77
N LYS A 178 26.96 -3.86 -10.60
CA LYS A 178 27.45 -2.52 -10.27
C LYS A 178 26.33 -1.49 -10.38
N ILE A 179 26.07 -0.75 -9.30
CA ILE A 179 24.96 0.21 -9.23
C ILE A 179 25.40 1.67 -9.03
N ALA A 180 26.60 1.92 -8.49
CA ALA A 180 27.15 3.27 -8.39
C ALA A 180 28.69 3.29 -8.33
N GLY A 181 29.29 4.48 -8.48
CA GLY A 181 30.73 4.69 -8.31
C GLY A 181 31.58 4.08 -9.44
N GLY A 182 32.88 3.95 -9.17
CA GLY A 182 33.86 3.35 -10.09
C GLY A 182 35.18 4.11 -10.16
N TYR A 183 36.22 3.41 -10.64
CA TYR A 183 37.51 3.98 -11.01
C TYR A 183 38.23 4.73 -9.88
N GLY A 184 38.13 4.21 -8.66
CA GLY A 184 38.82 4.72 -7.47
C GLY A 184 38.26 6.04 -6.91
N LYS A 185 37.17 6.56 -7.46
CA LYS A 185 36.49 7.76 -6.95
C LYS A 185 35.81 7.44 -5.61
N SER A 186 35.67 8.45 -4.74
CA SER A 186 35.03 8.26 -3.43
C SER A 186 33.53 7.95 -3.56
N GLY A 187 33.02 7.18 -2.61
CA GLY A 187 31.63 6.74 -2.54
C GLY A 187 31.54 5.50 -1.68
N GLU A 188 30.93 5.61 -0.50
CA GLU A 188 30.81 4.53 0.48
C GLU A 188 29.56 4.71 1.36
N GLY A 189 29.37 3.83 2.35
CA GLY A 189 28.16 3.79 3.17
C GLY A 189 26.88 3.74 2.32
N PRO A 190 26.76 2.81 1.36
CA PRO A 190 25.58 2.74 0.53
C PRO A 190 24.37 2.34 1.36
N PHE A 191 23.27 3.09 1.27
CA PHE A 191 22.01 2.73 1.90
C PHE A 191 20.89 2.79 0.88
N ILE A 192 20.01 1.80 0.83
CA ILE A 192 18.87 1.78 -0.09
C ILE A 192 17.59 1.64 0.71
N GLU A 193 16.63 2.52 0.44
CA GLU A 193 15.29 2.45 0.97
C GLU A 193 14.27 2.67 -0.15
N TYR A 194 13.16 1.93 -0.13
CA TYR A 194 12.08 2.10 -1.10
C TYR A 194 11.02 3.04 -0.53
N ASN A 195 10.65 4.07 -1.29
CA ASN A 195 9.52 4.92 -0.96
C ASN A 195 8.33 4.57 -1.88
N PRO A 196 7.23 4.00 -1.36
CA PRO A 196 6.04 3.70 -2.15
C PRO A 196 5.30 4.96 -2.63
N ASP A 197 5.42 6.10 -1.93
CA ASP A 197 4.69 7.33 -2.27
C ASP A 197 5.22 7.94 -3.58
N THR A 198 6.51 7.75 -3.85
CA THR A 198 7.20 8.17 -5.08
C THR A 198 7.46 7.01 -6.04
N ASP A 199 7.26 5.77 -5.60
CA ASP A 199 7.59 4.53 -6.29
C ASP A 199 9.07 4.50 -6.76
N TYR A 200 10.01 4.77 -5.85
CA TYR A 200 11.45 4.73 -6.15
C TYR A 200 12.25 4.10 -5.03
N TYR A 201 13.30 3.37 -5.42
CA TYR A 201 14.43 3.03 -4.55
C TYR A 201 15.39 4.21 -4.52
N TYR A 202 15.78 4.68 -3.34
CA TYR A 202 16.75 5.75 -3.16
C TYR A 202 18.08 5.18 -2.68
N LEU A 203 19.10 5.27 -3.53
CA LEU A 203 20.47 4.93 -3.18
C LEU A 203 21.18 6.15 -2.60
N TRP A 204 21.42 6.08 -1.30
CA TRP A 204 22.30 6.97 -0.56
C TRP A 204 23.73 6.49 -0.69
N THR A 205 24.66 7.42 -0.88
CA THR A 205 26.11 7.18 -0.82
C THR A 205 26.77 8.40 -0.19
N THR A 206 27.95 8.23 0.40
CA THR A 206 28.72 9.35 0.95
C THR A 206 30.03 9.53 0.20
N TYR A 207 30.25 10.74 -0.33
CA TYR A 207 31.47 11.11 -1.06
C TYR A 207 32.46 11.81 -0.13
N GLY A 208 33.74 11.87 -0.51
CA GLY A 208 34.81 12.46 0.29
C GLY A 208 35.37 11.51 1.35
N GLY A 209 36.29 12.00 2.17
CA GLY A 209 36.86 11.26 3.30
C GLY A 209 36.18 11.62 4.62
N LEU A 210 36.08 10.64 5.54
CA LEU A 210 35.39 10.77 6.83
C LEU A 210 36.07 11.70 7.85
N ALA A 211 37.35 12.05 7.67
CA ALA A 211 38.03 12.99 8.56
C ALA A 211 37.31 14.35 8.53
N TRP A 212 37.43 15.15 9.60
CA TRP A 212 36.71 16.43 9.69
C TRP A 212 37.00 17.35 8.48
N ASP A 213 38.21 17.31 7.92
CA ASP A 213 38.64 18.05 6.73
C ASP A 213 38.65 17.21 5.44
N GLY A 214 38.04 16.02 5.45
CA GLY A 214 38.02 15.10 4.31
C GLY A 214 36.93 15.40 3.28
N GLY A 215 36.00 16.32 3.57
CA GLY A 215 34.93 16.71 2.67
C GLY A 215 33.80 15.68 2.53
N TYR A 216 33.55 14.89 3.58
CA TYR A 216 32.45 13.93 3.63
C TYR A 216 31.09 14.63 3.38
N ASN A 217 30.30 14.10 2.44
CA ASN A 217 29.00 14.66 2.08
C ASN A 217 28.06 13.62 1.51
N MET A 218 26.78 13.69 1.89
CA MET A 218 25.74 12.72 1.50
C MET A 218 25.21 13.01 0.10
N ARG A 219 25.04 11.93 -0.67
CA ARG A 219 24.57 11.93 -2.06
C ARG A 219 23.42 10.97 -2.23
N VAL A 220 22.44 11.36 -3.05
CA VAL A 220 21.29 10.50 -3.40
C VAL A 220 21.14 10.36 -4.90
N SER A 221 20.79 9.15 -5.32
CA SER A 221 20.28 8.81 -6.65
C SER A 221 19.07 7.88 -6.49
N ARG A 222 18.21 7.75 -7.50
CA ARG A 222 17.01 6.90 -7.40
C ARG A 222 16.82 5.99 -8.60
N SER A 223 16.09 4.89 -8.43
CA SER A 223 15.74 3.95 -9.50
C SER A 223 14.39 3.28 -9.28
N LYS A 224 13.73 2.83 -10.36
CA LYS A 224 12.53 1.98 -10.29
C LYS A 224 12.85 0.51 -9.96
N SER A 225 14.12 0.15 -9.91
CA SER A 225 14.58 -1.22 -9.66
C SER A 225 15.67 -1.24 -8.59
N PRO A 226 15.70 -2.25 -7.71
CA PRO A 226 16.79 -2.42 -6.73
C PRO A 226 18.14 -2.68 -7.43
N LEU A 227 18.11 -3.14 -8.68
CA LEU A 227 19.30 -3.36 -9.51
C LEU A 227 19.67 -2.13 -10.35
N GLY A 228 19.01 -0.98 -10.19
CA GLY A 228 19.22 0.23 -11.00
C GLY A 228 18.66 0.14 -12.42
N PRO A 229 19.00 1.09 -13.32
CA PRO A 229 20.01 2.14 -13.12
C PRO A 229 19.55 3.22 -12.15
N PHE A 230 20.46 3.64 -11.28
CA PHE A 230 20.25 4.79 -10.41
C PHE A 230 20.70 6.06 -11.12
N THR A 231 19.85 7.08 -11.10
CA THR A 231 20.14 8.41 -11.66
C THR A 231 19.89 9.49 -10.62
N ASP A 232 20.52 10.65 -10.79
CA ASP A 232 20.28 11.85 -9.96
C ASP A 232 19.19 12.77 -10.54
N ALA A 233 18.95 13.93 -9.90
CA ALA A 233 17.92 14.88 -10.31
C ALA A 233 18.18 15.53 -11.70
N ALA A 234 19.42 15.45 -12.19
CA ALA A 234 19.79 15.88 -13.54
C ALA A 234 19.81 14.71 -14.56
N GLY A 235 19.35 13.51 -14.17
CA GLY A 235 19.33 12.32 -15.01
C GLY A 235 20.69 11.64 -15.21
N ARG A 236 21.72 12.01 -14.44
CA ARG A 236 23.07 11.44 -14.59
C ARG A 236 23.18 10.12 -13.85
N LYS A 237 23.85 9.15 -14.47
CA LYS A 237 24.01 7.79 -13.92
C LYS A 237 24.94 7.79 -12.70
N ALA A 238 24.56 7.03 -11.67
CA ALA A 238 25.37 6.85 -10.47
C ALA A 238 26.64 6.00 -10.74
N VAL A 239 26.61 5.09 -11.72
CA VAL A 239 27.80 4.38 -12.21
C VAL A 239 28.64 5.33 -13.05
N LEU A 240 29.90 5.51 -12.67
CA LEU A 240 30.77 6.54 -13.21
C LEU A 240 31.65 5.98 -14.32
N ASP A 241 31.86 6.75 -15.38
CA ASP A 241 32.97 6.55 -16.33
C ASP A 241 34.29 7.12 -15.76
N PRO A 242 35.47 6.70 -16.26
CA PRO A 242 36.76 7.17 -15.73
C PRO A 242 36.91 8.70 -15.72
N ALA A 243 36.42 9.36 -16.78
CA ALA A 243 36.51 10.80 -16.97
C ALA A 243 35.44 11.60 -16.20
N THR A 244 34.47 10.95 -15.56
CA THR A 244 33.35 11.62 -14.88
C THR A 244 33.84 12.51 -13.75
N ASN A 245 33.41 13.77 -13.71
CA ASN A 245 33.63 14.61 -12.53
C ASN A 245 32.70 14.15 -11.40
N LEU A 246 33.26 13.74 -10.26
CA LEU A 246 32.48 13.20 -9.15
C LEU A 246 31.44 14.18 -8.63
N ASP A 247 31.79 15.47 -8.54
CA ASP A 247 30.91 16.53 -8.05
C ASP A 247 29.67 16.72 -8.93
N SER A 248 29.73 16.25 -10.17
CA SER A 248 28.64 16.30 -11.12
C SER A 248 27.69 15.10 -11.04
N VAL A 249 27.72 14.26 -10.00
CA VAL A 249 26.79 13.12 -9.90
C VAL A 249 26.22 13.00 -8.48
N GLY A 250 24.91 12.76 -8.40
CA GLY A 250 24.17 12.58 -7.14
C GLY A 250 23.73 13.91 -6.53
N VAL A 251 22.47 13.94 -6.04
CA VAL A 251 21.90 15.07 -5.29
C VAL A 251 22.67 15.23 -4.00
N LYS A 252 23.30 16.38 -3.76
CA LYS A 252 24.02 16.65 -2.52
C LYS A 252 23.03 17.13 -1.46
N VAL A 253 22.64 16.23 -0.57
CA VAL A 253 21.66 16.50 0.49
C VAL A 253 22.28 17.37 1.59
N MET A 254 23.51 17.06 2.00
CA MET A 254 24.21 17.78 3.06
C MET A 254 25.73 17.73 2.89
N GLY A 255 26.42 18.80 3.24
CA GLY A 255 27.89 18.88 3.36
C GLY A 255 28.28 19.78 4.53
N ASN A 256 29.52 20.25 4.61
CA ASN A 256 29.95 21.10 5.72
C ASN A 256 29.17 22.44 5.75
N TYR A 257 28.63 22.84 6.90
CA TYR A 257 27.83 24.06 7.01
C TYR A 257 27.85 24.69 8.40
N LYS A 258 27.43 25.95 8.46
CA LYS A 258 27.27 26.72 9.69
C LYS A 258 26.16 27.77 9.57
N PHE A 259 25.08 27.59 10.33
CA PHE A 259 24.15 28.65 10.74
C PHE A 259 24.69 29.39 11.97
N SER A 260 24.18 30.60 12.26
CA SER A 260 24.60 31.36 13.45
C SER A 260 24.21 30.70 14.77
N THR A 261 23.14 29.91 14.78
CA THR A 261 22.56 29.25 15.96
C THR A 261 23.36 28.07 16.46
N LEU A 262 24.08 27.40 15.56
CA LEU A 262 24.97 26.30 15.94
C LEU A 262 26.08 26.83 16.86
N ASP A 263 26.59 26.00 17.78
CA ASP A 263 27.80 26.35 18.54
C ASP A 263 29.08 26.00 17.75
N ALA A 264 29.10 24.83 17.11
CA ALA A 264 30.19 24.39 16.23
C ALA A 264 29.68 24.19 14.80
N ALA A 265 30.54 24.35 13.79
CA ALA A 265 30.18 24.00 12.41
C ALA A 265 30.14 22.49 12.25
N TYR A 266 29.16 21.99 11.49
CA TYR A 266 29.08 20.58 11.12
C TYR A 266 30.02 20.33 9.96
N PHE A 267 30.85 19.32 10.12
CA PHE A 267 31.87 18.90 9.16
C PHE A 267 31.79 17.41 8.93
N ALA A 268 32.03 17.00 7.70
CA ALA A 268 32.01 15.60 7.30
C ALA A 268 30.72 14.85 7.72
N PRO A 269 29.49 15.39 7.48
CA PRO A 269 28.27 14.63 7.71
C PRO A 269 28.11 13.50 6.68
N GLY A 270 27.84 12.28 7.14
CA GLY A 270 27.48 11.18 6.24
C GLY A 270 27.55 9.80 6.86
N HIS A 271 27.69 8.79 5.99
CA HIS A 271 27.47 7.37 6.29
C HIS A 271 26.11 7.19 6.97
N ASN A 272 25.06 7.57 6.24
CA ASN A 272 23.72 7.63 6.78
C ASN A 272 22.97 6.31 6.64
N SER A 273 21.94 6.19 7.47
CA SER A 273 20.78 5.33 7.25
C SER A 273 19.55 6.22 7.10
N VAL A 274 18.49 5.66 6.54
CA VAL A 274 17.18 6.32 6.46
C VAL A 274 16.14 5.39 7.05
N LEU A 275 15.21 5.95 7.81
CA LEU A 275 14.11 5.22 8.41
C LEU A 275 12.80 5.87 7.97
N ARG A 276 11.86 5.07 7.45
CA ARG A 276 10.45 5.40 7.49
C ARG A 276 9.85 4.73 8.72
N ASP A 277 9.30 5.51 9.63
CA ASP A 277 8.68 4.99 10.84
C ASP A 277 7.21 4.60 10.58
N ASP A 278 6.57 3.90 11.53
CA ASP A 278 5.19 3.42 11.42
C ASP A 278 4.16 4.57 11.32
N ASP A 279 4.55 5.79 11.72
CA ASP A 279 3.75 7.01 11.56
C ASP A 279 3.85 7.63 10.15
N GLY A 280 4.60 7.01 9.25
CA GLY A 280 4.82 7.46 7.88
C GLY A 280 5.90 8.52 7.72
N ARG A 281 6.49 9.02 8.81
CA ARG A 281 7.55 10.05 8.78
C ARG A 281 8.89 9.45 8.40
N TRP A 282 9.75 10.31 7.85
CA TRP A 282 11.06 9.93 7.34
C TRP A 282 12.16 10.61 8.14
N TYR A 283 13.18 9.83 8.52
CA TYR A 283 14.30 10.28 9.32
C TYR A 283 15.62 9.97 8.64
N LEU A 284 16.49 10.98 8.56
CA LEU A 284 17.88 10.85 8.12
C LEU A 284 18.78 10.74 9.35
N ILE A 285 19.40 9.58 9.53
CA ILE A 285 20.25 9.26 10.69
C ILE A 285 21.69 9.09 10.23
N TYR A 286 22.61 9.89 10.77
CA TYR A 286 24.00 9.92 10.30
C TYR A 286 24.95 10.36 11.40
N HIS A 287 26.27 10.28 11.14
CA HIS A 287 27.26 10.87 12.02
C HIS A 287 27.85 12.13 11.39
N THR A 288 28.26 13.08 12.25
CA THR A 288 28.99 14.29 11.82
C THR A 288 30.15 14.57 12.77
N ARG A 289 31.17 15.23 12.24
CA ARG A 289 32.28 15.83 12.98
C ARG A 289 32.09 17.34 13.12
N PHE A 290 33.05 17.97 13.78
CA PHE A 290 33.06 19.40 14.04
C PHE A 290 34.39 20.01 13.61
N GLN A 291 34.38 21.32 13.33
CA GLN A 291 35.58 22.02 12.85
C GLN A 291 36.82 21.76 13.73
N ASN A 292 37.94 21.42 13.10
CA ASN A 292 39.21 21.08 13.76
C ASN A 292 39.14 19.88 14.74
N ASN A 293 38.10 19.03 14.67
CA ASN A 293 37.89 17.96 15.62
C ASN A 293 37.38 16.68 14.95
N ASN A 294 38.12 15.58 15.10
CA ASN A 294 37.71 14.26 14.59
C ASN A 294 36.71 13.51 15.49
N MET A 295 36.39 14.05 16.67
CA MET A 295 35.28 13.57 17.49
C MET A 295 33.97 13.75 16.72
N HIS A 296 33.11 12.73 16.80
CA HIS A 296 31.87 12.68 16.06
C HIS A 296 30.71 12.31 16.97
N GLN A 297 29.51 12.70 16.55
CA GLN A 297 28.26 12.36 17.21
C GLN A 297 27.22 11.98 16.16
N VAL A 298 26.18 11.25 16.60
CA VAL A 298 25.02 10.94 15.77
C VAL A 298 24.12 12.19 15.69
N ARG A 299 23.46 12.35 14.55
CA ARG A 299 22.47 13.39 14.28
C ARG A 299 21.26 12.75 13.60
N VAL A 300 20.10 13.34 13.86
CA VAL A 300 18.82 12.94 13.26
C VAL A 300 18.16 14.19 12.73
N HIS A 301 17.85 14.20 11.44
CA HIS A 301 17.05 15.23 10.80
C HIS A 301 15.78 14.57 10.28
N GLU A 302 14.64 15.23 10.43
CA GLU A 302 13.46 14.82 9.68
C GLU A 302 13.70 15.09 8.19
N MET A 303 13.07 14.30 7.35
CA MET A 303 13.19 14.37 5.91
C MET A 303 11.80 14.32 5.28
N PHE A 304 11.66 15.03 4.17
CA PHE A 304 10.46 14.97 3.33
C PHE A 304 10.88 14.66 1.90
N PHE A 305 9.92 14.35 1.04
CA PHE A 305 10.16 14.25 -0.40
C PHE A 305 9.49 15.42 -1.09
N SER A 306 10.28 16.16 -1.88
CA SER A 306 9.77 17.29 -2.68
C SER A 306 8.71 16.82 -3.68
N GLU A 307 8.04 17.78 -4.30
CA GLU A 307 7.06 17.52 -5.36
C GLU A 307 7.66 16.68 -6.52
N ASP A 308 8.95 16.89 -6.80
CA ASP A 308 9.69 16.15 -7.83
C ASP A 308 10.14 14.75 -7.35
N GLY A 309 9.81 14.37 -6.12
CA GLY A 309 10.14 13.09 -5.50
C GLY A 309 11.61 12.99 -5.06
N TRP A 310 12.23 14.08 -4.61
CA TRP A 310 13.61 14.07 -4.11
C TRP A 310 13.65 14.37 -2.60
N PRO A 311 14.50 13.67 -1.83
CA PRO A 311 14.57 13.90 -0.39
C PRO A 311 15.12 15.28 -0.08
N VAL A 312 14.48 15.95 0.89
CA VAL A 312 14.91 17.22 1.48
C VAL A 312 14.98 17.04 3.00
N ALA A 313 16.17 17.22 3.57
CA ALA A 313 16.37 17.16 5.03
C ALA A 313 16.08 18.52 5.67
N THR A 314 15.54 18.54 6.89
CA THR A 314 15.32 19.79 7.65
C THR A 314 16.65 20.50 7.92
N PRO A 315 16.67 21.84 8.06
CA PRO A 315 17.91 22.56 8.37
C PRO A 315 18.49 22.27 9.77
N PHE A 316 17.61 21.88 10.70
CA PHE A 316 17.93 21.63 12.11
C PHE A 316 17.57 20.19 12.51
N GLU A 317 18.14 19.76 13.64
CA GLU A 317 17.91 18.44 14.22
C GLU A 317 16.45 18.21 14.61
N TYR A 318 15.98 16.97 14.49
CA TYR A 318 14.62 16.61 14.85
C TYR A 318 14.42 16.65 16.37
N VAL A 319 13.50 17.51 16.81
CA VAL A 319 13.05 17.61 18.21
C VAL A 319 11.53 17.47 18.37
N GLY A 320 10.85 16.96 17.34
CA GLY A 320 9.39 16.78 17.31
C GLY A 320 8.64 17.77 16.43
N ASP A 321 9.32 18.76 15.85
CA ASP A 321 8.73 19.61 14.80
C ASP A 321 8.37 18.77 13.57
N HIS A 322 7.37 19.26 12.83
CA HIS A 322 6.89 18.67 11.59
C HIS A 322 6.43 19.80 10.66
N ILE A 323 6.35 19.53 9.35
CA ILE A 323 5.73 20.49 8.41
C ILE A 323 4.26 20.69 8.76
N SER A 324 3.76 21.90 8.50
CA SER A 324 2.33 22.18 8.65
C SER A 324 1.54 21.63 7.47
N ASP A 325 0.47 20.89 7.75
CA ASP A 325 -0.45 20.35 6.73
C ASP A 325 -1.09 21.45 5.91
N GLY A 326 -1.50 22.56 6.54
CA GLY A 326 -2.08 23.73 5.86
C GLY A 326 -1.03 24.74 5.38
N GLY A 327 0.23 24.60 5.79
CA GLY A 327 1.29 25.60 5.56
C GLY A 327 1.26 26.78 6.52
N TYR A 328 1.99 27.85 6.20
CA TYR A 328 2.15 29.00 7.08
C TYR A 328 1.63 30.30 6.47
N GLU A 329 1.27 31.25 7.33
CA GLU A 329 0.86 32.59 6.90
C GLU A 329 2.01 33.33 6.20
N GLU A 330 1.71 34.04 5.11
CA GLU A 330 2.75 34.75 4.33
C GLU A 330 3.52 35.76 5.17
N ALA A 331 2.89 36.38 6.16
CA ALA A 331 3.54 37.32 7.07
C ALA A 331 4.60 36.66 7.98
N ASP A 332 4.45 35.37 8.24
CA ASP A 332 5.41 34.58 9.01
C ASP A 332 6.54 34.07 8.13
N ILE A 333 6.29 33.82 6.84
CA ILE A 333 7.30 33.45 5.85
C ILE A 333 8.12 34.66 5.39
N ALA A 334 7.48 35.81 5.14
CA ALA A 334 8.18 37.01 4.71
C ALA A 334 9.13 37.51 5.82
N GLY A 335 10.39 37.73 5.46
CA GLY A 335 11.41 38.09 6.43
C GLY A 335 12.84 37.91 5.94
N ASP A 336 13.77 38.23 6.85
CA ASP A 336 15.20 38.03 6.65
C ASP A 336 15.60 36.61 7.07
N TYR A 337 16.34 35.92 6.19
CA TYR A 337 16.79 34.54 6.36
C TYR A 337 18.31 34.45 6.29
N GLU A 338 18.87 33.60 7.14
CA GLU A 338 20.13 32.91 6.86
C GLU A 338 19.90 31.85 5.80
N TYR A 339 20.69 31.87 4.74
CA TYR A 339 20.57 31.01 3.56
C TYR A 339 21.85 30.22 3.34
N ILE A 340 21.70 28.92 3.13
CA ILE A 340 22.79 27.99 2.81
C ILE A 340 22.45 27.28 1.51
N ASN A 341 23.39 27.27 0.57
CA ASN A 341 23.37 26.38 -0.59
C ASN A 341 24.53 25.39 -0.45
N HIS A 342 24.24 24.10 -0.32
CA HIS A 342 25.25 23.06 -0.12
C HIS A 342 26.17 22.85 -1.34
N GLY A 343 25.78 23.39 -2.50
CA GLY A 343 26.49 23.28 -3.77
C GLY A 343 26.66 21.83 -4.20
N ASN A 344 27.66 21.59 -5.03
CA ASN A 344 27.97 20.25 -5.56
C ASN A 344 29.39 19.77 -5.21
N GLY A 345 30.20 20.60 -4.56
CA GLY A 345 31.62 20.30 -4.32
C GLY A 345 31.84 19.24 -3.23
N THR A 346 32.78 18.32 -3.47
CA THR A 346 33.30 17.34 -2.49
C THR A 346 34.64 17.85 -1.96
N ASN A 347 34.60 18.69 -0.92
CA ASN A 347 35.78 19.34 -0.35
C ASN A 347 35.57 19.76 1.11
N ALA A 348 36.65 20.19 1.76
CA ALA A 348 36.69 20.60 3.16
C ALA A 348 36.17 22.02 3.41
N ASN A 349 35.62 22.72 2.42
CA ASN A 349 35.25 24.12 2.60
C ASN A 349 34.03 24.23 3.52
N LEU A 350 34.08 25.17 4.45
CA LEU A 350 32.93 25.54 5.26
C LEU A 350 31.97 26.41 4.44
N ILE A 351 30.70 26.04 4.42
CA ILE A 351 29.64 26.86 3.84
C ILE A 351 29.03 27.69 4.98
N ASN A 352 29.38 28.96 5.03
CA ASN A 352 28.73 29.92 5.92
C ASN A 352 27.41 30.36 5.32
N TYR A 353 26.41 30.62 6.17
CA TYR A 353 25.18 31.24 5.71
C TYR A 353 25.42 32.61 5.06
N GLN A 354 24.51 32.98 4.18
CA GLN A 354 24.40 34.30 3.59
C GLN A 354 23.05 34.91 3.97
N ASN A 355 22.91 36.23 3.91
CA ASN A 355 21.64 36.87 4.22
C ASN A 355 20.81 37.07 2.94
N ILE A 356 19.58 36.58 2.96
CA ILE A 356 18.57 36.84 1.94
C ILE A 356 17.31 37.39 2.61
N LYS A 357 16.42 37.94 1.80
CA LYS A 357 15.10 38.34 2.24
C LYS A 357 14.05 37.76 1.30
N LEU A 358 13.08 37.05 1.90
CA LEU A 358 11.84 36.67 1.24
C LEU A 358 10.87 37.85 1.41
N ASN A 359 10.63 38.59 0.33
CA ASN A 359 9.79 39.78 0.34
C ASN A 359 8.31 39.40 0.26
N ALA A 360 7.45 40.24 0.83
CA ALA A 360 5.98 40.05 0.80
C ALA A 360 5.38 40.12 -0.62
N ASP A 361 6.12 40.62 -1.61
CA ASP A 361 5.73 40.60 -3.03
C ASP A 361 6.22 39.33 -3.77
N HIS A 362 6.57 38.28 -3.00
CA HIS A 362 7.00 36.97 -3.48
C HIS A 362 8.35 36.99 -4.23
N THR A 363 9.12 38.08 -4.08
CA THR A 363 10.50 38.17 -4.59
C THR A 363 11.54 37.78 -3.54
N ILE A 364 12.70 37.32 -4.00
CA ILE A 364 13.89 37.09 -3.17
C ILE A 364 14.91 38.18 -3.48
N SER A 365 15.52 38.75 -2.43
CA SER A 365 16.59 39.75 -2.54
C SER A 365 17.72 39.48 -1.54
N GLY A 366 18.84 40.19 -1.68
CA GLY A 366 20.02 40.03 -0.82
C GLY A 366 21.17 39.32 -1.54
N ALA A 367 21.73 38.27 -0.93
CA ALA A 367 22.86 37.53 -1.50
C ALA A 367 22.52 36.82 -2.83
N VAL A 368 21.24 36.51 -3.05
CA VAL A 368 20.70 36.01 -4.31
C VAL A 368 19.40 36.75 -4.65
N SER A 369 18.99 36.68 -5.92
CA SER A 369 17.72 37.22 -6.40
C SER A 369 16.85 36.13 -7.03
N GLY A 370 15.54 36.27 -6.90
CA GLY A 370 14.62 35.22 -7.29
C GLY A 370 13.17 35.46 -6.91
N LYS A 371 12.41 34.37 -6.83
CA LYS A 371 11.03 34.33 -6.36
C LYS A 371 10.83 33.17 -5.39
N TRP A 372 9.87 33.31 -4.48
CA TRP A 372 9.46 32.26 -3.56
C TRP A 372 7.95 32.17 -3.55
N GLU A 373 7.43 30.96 -3.43
CA GLU A 373 6.00 30.67 -3.33
C GLU A 373 5.81 29.52 -2.35
N GLN A 374 4.77 29.60 -1.51
CA GLN A 374 4.23 28.45 -0.78
C GLN A 374 2.93 28.04 -1.47
N ALA A 375 2.69 26.73 -1.58
CA ALA A 375 1.41 26.23 -2.04
C ALA A 375 0.27 26.79 -1.16
N ALA A 376 -0.91 27.00 -1.74
CA ALA A 376 -2.05 27.52 -1.00
C ALA A 376 -2.52 26.58 0.13
N ASP A 377 -2.15 25.30 0.02
CA ASP A 377 -2.76 24.18 0.72
C ASP A 377 -1.85 23.32 1.56
N SER A 378 -0.58 23.67 1.61
CA SER A 378 0.44 22.89 2.27
C SER A 378 1.65 23.77 2.55
N ALA A 379 2.58 23.24 3.33
CA ALA A 379 3.88 23.87 3.49
C ALA A 379 4.79 23.71 2.26
N ALA A 380 4.33 23.11 1.16
CA ALA A 380 5.14 22.90 -0.04
C ALA A 380 5.65 24.24 -0.58
N ALA A 381 6.95 24.31 -0.86
CA ALA A 381 7.65 25.53 -1.24
C ALA A 381 8.31 25.37 -2.62
N THR A 382 8.19 26.41 -3.43
CA THR A 382 8.97 26.58 -4.66
C THR A 382 9.81 27.84 -4.56
N LEU A 383 11.13 27.71 -4.74
CA LEU A 383 12.05 28.84 -4.82
C LEU A 383 12.71 28.85 -6.18
N THR A 384 12.64 29.98 -6.88
CA THR A 384 13.34 30.17 -8.16
C THR A 384 14.45 31.17 -7.95
N ILE A 385 15.71 30.72 -7.97
CA ILE A 385 16.89 31.57 -7.79
C ILE A 385 17.65 31.63 -9.11
N GLY A 386 17.77 32.83 -9.69
CA GLY A 386 18.17 32.96 -11.10
C GLY A 386 17.23 32.19 -12.02
N ASN A 387 17.76 31.22 -12.77
CA ASN A 387 16.97 30.33 -13.65
C ASN A 387 16.74 28.94 -13.04
N GLN A 388 17.14 28.70 -11.79
CA GLN A 388 17.03 27.40 -11.15
C GLN A 388 15.82 27.35 -10.24
N ARG A 389 14.92 26.40 -10.49
CA ARG A 389 13.83 26.02 -9.59
C ARG A 389 14.35 25.03 -8.52
N TYR A 390 13.94 25.27 -7.28
CA TYR A 390 14.12 24.38 -6.14
C TYR A 390 12.73 24.07 -5.56
N SER A 391 12.46 22.80 -5.28
CA SER A 391 11.20 22.33 -4.69
C SER A 391 11.46 21.70 -3.33
N GLY A 392 10.60 21.97 -2.35
CA GLY A 392 10.68 21.42 -1.00
C GLY A 392 9.58 21.97 -0.10
N TYR A 393 9.91 22.38 1.12
CA TYR A 393 8.91 22.80 2.12
C TYR A 393 9.40 23.98 2.98
N PHE A 394 8.45 24.81 3.41
CA PHE A 394 8.59 25.65 4.60
C PHE A 394 8.34 24.81 5.85
N ILE A 395 8.96 25.18 6.97
CA ILE A 395 8.77 24.51 8.26
C ILE A 395 9.08 25.47 9.40
N ALA A 396 8.24 25.51 10.42
CA ALA A 396 8.62 26.11 11.70
C ALA A 396 9.43 25.08 12.49
N ALA A 397 10.75 25.24 12.56
CA ALA A 397 11.66 24.29 13.18
C ALA A 397 12.44 24.93 14.33
N GLU A 398 12.62 24.19 15.41
CA GLU A 398 13.45 24.55 16.54
C GLU A 398 14.93 24.38 16.19
N ASN A 399 15.68 25.48 16.32
CA ASN A 399 17.13 25.44 16.16
C ASN A 399 17.82 24.89 17.42
N GLU A 400 19.13 24.68 17.35
CA GLU A 400 19.93 24.09 18.43
C GLU A 400 20.03 24.97 19.70
N LYS A 401 19.41 26.16 19.70
CA LYS A 401 19.26 27.04 20.87
C LYS A 401 17.87 26.96 21.51
N GLY A 402 17.01 26.04 21.08
CA GLY A 402 15.65 25.90 21.59
C GLY A 402 14.71 27.02 21.10
N THR A 403 15.05 27.68 19.99
CA THR A 403 14.19 28.72 19.41
C THR A 403 13.57 28.21 18.12
N LYS A 404 12.24 28.07 18.12
CA LYS A 404 11.45 27.79 16.92
C LYS A 404 11.51 28.98 15.97
N VAL A 405 11.95 28.75 14.73
CA VAL A 405 12.11 29.75 13.66
C VAL A 405 11.46 29.24 12.39
N MET A 406 10.96 30.15 11.56
CA MET A 406 10.49 29.78 10.23
C MET A 406 11.69 29.45 9.34
N SER A 407 11.62 28.33 8.65
CA SER A 407 12.69 27.76 7.85
C SER A 407 12.17 27.24 6.52
N PHE A 408 13.07 26.96 5.59
CA PHE A 408 12.76 26.20 4.39
C PHE A 408 13.88 25.22 4.06
N THR A 409 13.52 24.16 3.35
CA THR A 409 14.45 23.20 2.74
C THR A 409 13.96 22.85 1.35
N ALA A 410 14.83 22.86 0.35
CA ALA A 410 14.45 22.57 -1.04
C ALA A 410 15.62 22.02 -1.86
N VAL A 411 15.30 21.27 -2.91
CA VAL A 411 16.26 20.63 -3.81
C VAL A 411 15.98 21.01 -5.27
N GLY A 412 17.03 21.22 -6.05
CA GLY A 412 16.95 21.58 -7.46
C GLY A 412 17.38 20.46 -8.40
N SER A 413 16.92 20.53 -9.65
CA SER A 413 17.34 19.64 -10.74
C SER A 413 18.84 19.71 -11.06
N ASN A 414 19.55 20.71 -10.55
CA ASN A 414 21.01 20.84 -10.63
C ASN A 414 21.77 20.06 -9.54
N ASN A 415 21.09 19.18 -8.79
CA ASN A 415 21.59 18.40 -7.65
C ASN A 415 21.93 19.17 -6.37
N GLN A 416 21.56 20.45 -6.27
CA GLN A 416 21.86 21.26 -5.09
C GLN A 416 20.69 21.28 -4.11
N SER A 417 21.01 21.22 -2.82
CA SER A 417 20.06 21.46 -1.74
C SER A 417 20.29 22.83 -1.14
N ILE A 418 19.20 23.55 -0.88
CA ILE A 418 19.20 24.87 -0.27
C ILE A 418 18.36 24.88 1.01
N TRP A 419 18.85 25.60 2.01
CA TRP A 419 18.20 25.77 3.30
C TRP A 419 18.08 27.25 3.64
N GLY A 420 17.03 27.58 4.38
CA GLY A 420 16.82 28.88 4.97
C GLY A 420 16.35 28.78 6.41
N ALA A 421 16.80 29.69 7.26
CA ALA A 421 16.25 29.88 8.60
C ALA A 421 16.11 31.37 8.92
N GLN A 422 14.96 31.78 9.44
CA GLN A 422 14.75 33.16 9.85
C GLN A 422 15.56 33.52 11.09
N ASN A 423 15.92 34.80 11.17
CA ASN A 423 16.58 35.39 12.33
C ASN A 423 15.62 35.82 13.44
N LYS A 424 14.31 35.69 13.20
CA LYS A 424 13.24 35.99 14.16
C LYS A 424 12.63 34.69 14.69
N LYS A 425 12.30 34.69 15.97
CA LYS A 425 11.48 33.64 16.57
C LYS A 425 10.14 33.58 15.84
N TYR A 426 9.72 32.37 15.48
CA TYR A 426 8.38 32.13 14.96
C TYR A 426 7.36 32.33 16.09
N THR A 427 6.44 33.27 15.89
CA THR A 427 5.29 33.55 16.79
C THR A 427 3.97 33.41 16.06
N GLY A 428 4.02 32.93 14.82
CA GLY A 428 2.88 32.75 13.96
C GLY A 428 1.98 31.61 14.38
N SER A 429 0.93 31.41 13.61
CA SER A 429 0.12 30.20 13.66
C SER A 429 0.21 29.49 12.32
N GLU A 430 0.09 28.18 12.37
CA GLU A 430 -0.09 27.38 11.17
C GLU A 430 -1.41 27.77 10.52
N ARG A 431 -1.45 27.79 9.18
CA ARG A 431 -2.74 27.90 8.48
C ARG A 431 -3.53 26.66 8.87
N ALA A 432 -4.82 26.84 9.14
CA ALA A 432 -5.71 25.71 9.30
C ALA A 432 -5.51 24.75 8.11
N SER A 433 -5.53 23.44 8.35
CA SER A 433 -5.31 22.36 7.36
C SER A 433 -6.36 22.32 6.22
N LEU A 434 -7.09 23.40 6.05
CA LEU A 434 -8.32 23.49 5.31
C LEU A 434 -8.13 24.46 4.17
N SER A 435 -7.47 24.01 3.10
CA SER A 435 -7.72 24.63 1.81
C SER A 435 -9.12 24.26 1.36
N ASP A 436 -9.98 25.28 1.26
CA ASP A 436 -11.25 25.12 0.59
C ASP A 436 -11.03 25.11 -0.92
N TYR A 437 -10.98 23.92 -1.51
CA TYR A 437 -10.88 23.77 -2.96
C TYR A 437 -12.22 24.05 -3.67
N THR A 438 -13.27 24.40 -2.92
CA THR A 438 -14.58 24.73 -3.47
C THR A 438 -14.48 25.95 -4.38
N ASN A 439 -14.76 25.73 -5.66
CA ASN A 439 -14.93 26.73 -6.68
C ASN A 439 -16.42 27.14 -6.75
N PRO A 440 -16.81 28.32 -6.23
CA PRO A 440 -18.19 28.79 -6.30
C PRO A 440 -18.67 29.14 -7.70
N GLU A 441 -17.74 29.33 -8.64
CA GLU A 441 -18.01 29.64 -10.04
C GLU A 441 -18.07 28.37 -10.91
N ALA A 442 -17.74 27.19 -10.36
CA ALA A 442 -17.93 25.93 -11.07
C ALA A 442 -19.40 25.49 -10.95
N GLU A 443 -20.05 25.30 -12.10
CA GLU A 443 -21.38 24.68 -12.14
C GLU A 443 -21.25 23.19 -11.77
N LEU A 444 -22.11 22.70 -10.86
CA LEU A 444 -22.29 21.26 -10.67
C LEU A 444 -23.01 20.72 -11.92
N VAL A 445 -22.26 20.23 -12.90
CA VAL A 445 -22.81 19.57 -14.09
C VAL A 445 -22.79 18.07 -13.83
N MET A 446 -23.94 17.52 -13.42
CA MET A 446 -24.16 16.09 -13.24
C MET A 446 -25.59 15.71 -13.55
N ALA A 447 -25.77 14.82 -14.54
CA ALA A 447 -26.92 13.96 -14.63
C ALA A 447 -26.60 12.61 -13.95
N PRO A 448 -27.58 11.88 -13.40
CA PRO A 448 -27.36 10.65 -12.64
C PRO A 448 -26.89 9.46 -13.47
N GLU A 449 -26.82 9.62 -14.79
CA GLU A 449 -26.54 8.54 -15.74
C GLU A 449 -25.26 8.84 -16.52
N THR A 450 -24.13 8.34 -16.01
CA THR A 450 -22.95 8.13 -16.85
C THR A 450 -23.26 6.97 -17.79
N VAL A 451 -23.01 7.13 -19.09
CA VAL A 451 -23.24 6.06 -20.06
C VAL A 451 -22.29 4.89 -19.75
N GLY A 452 -22.86 3.80 -19.24
CA GLY A 452 -22.32 2.45 -19.44
C GLY A 452 -21.28 1.93 -18.44
N GLU A 453 -21.38 2.24 -17.14
CA GLU A 453 -20.95 1.40 -15.99
C GLU A 453 -20.52 2.27 -14.80
N LYS A 454 -20.96 1.89 -13.58
CA LYS A 454 -20.43 2.45 -12.33
C LYS A 454 -18.94 2.14 -12.22
N SER A 455 -18.22 3.09 -11.67
CA SER A 455 -16.84 2.95 -11.22
C SER A 455 -16.61 1.61 -10.51
N LYS A 456 -15.71 0.76 -11.02
CA LYS A 456 -15.38 -0.54 -10.41
C LYS A 456 -14.32 -0.45 -9.30
N SER A 457 -13.64 0.69 -9.20
CA SER A 457 -12.63 0.99 -8.18
C SER A 457 -12.77 2.42 -7.68
N VAL A 458 -12.63 2.65 -6.38
CA VAL A 458 -12.75 3.99 -5.77
C VAL A 458 -11.63 4.93 -6.23
N LYS A 459 -10.45 4.36 -6.51
CA LYS A 459 -9.23 5.06 -6.92
C LYS A 459 -8.92 4.84 -8.39
N LEU A 460 -8.28 5.80 -9.05
CA LEU A 460 -7.93 5.73 -10.47
C LEU A 460 -6.55 5.09 -10.65
N SER A 461 -6.46 3.96 -11.37
CA SER A 461 -5.17 3.38 -11.79
C SER A 461 -4.15 3.15 -10.65
N GLY A 462 -4.61 2.82 -9.45
CA GLY A 462 -3.74 2.68 -8.26
C GLY A 462 -3.15 3.99 -7.72
N THR A 463 -3.72 5.15 -8.08
CA THR A 463 -3.38 6.48 -7.55
C THR A 463 -4.34 6.91 -6.43
N ASP A 464 -4.07 8.03 -5.76
CA ASP A 464 -4.99 8.60 -4.76
C ASP A 464 -6.13 9.45 -5.37
N LEU A 465 -6.17 9.58 -6.70
CA LEU A 465 -7.24 10.28 -7.39
C LEU A 465 -8.52 9.44 -7.39
N ILE A 466 -9.64 10.10 -7.15
CA ILE A 466 -10.95 9.48 -6.94
C ILE A 466 -11.65 9.26 -8.28
N SER A 467 -12.11 8.03 -8.48
CA SER A 467 -12.96 7.71 -9.62
C SER A 467 -14.33 8.36 -9.50
N GLY A 468 -14.79 8.98 -10.58
CA GLY A 468 -16.05 9.69 -10.65
C GLY A 468 -15.96 11.16 -10.27
N ALA A 469 -14.84 11.64 -9.74
CA ALA A 469 -14.62 13.07 -9.54
C ALA A 469 -14.31 13.78 -10.87
N THR A 470 -14.59 15.08 -10.89
CA THR A 470 -14.27 15.98 -12.00
C THR A 470 -12.88 16.55 -11.78
N TYR A 471 -12.08 16.71 -12.83
CA TYR A 471 -10.70 17.15 -12.78
C TYR A 471 -10.37 18.18 -13.89
N TYR A 472 -9.50 19.12 -13.56
CA TYR A 472 -8.69 19.85 -14.53
C TYR A 472 -7.44 19.04 -14.85
N ILE A 473 -7.04 19.02 -16.12
CA ILE A 473 -5.86 18.27 -16.59
C ILE A 473 -4.93 19.28 -17.26
N THR A 474 -3.82 19.63 -16.61
CA THR A 474 -2.91 20.72 -17.02
C THR A 474 -1.55 20.17 -17.42
N ASN A 475 -1.04 20.53 -18.58
CA ASN A 475 0.23 20.04 -19.08
C ASN A 475 1.42 20.62 -18.29
N LYS A 476 2.39 19.78 -17.92
CA LYS A 476 3.58 20.19 -17.15
C LYS A 476 4.49 21.14 -17.93
N ASN A 477 4.67 20.93 -19.24
CA ASN A 477 5.56 21.75 -20.06
C ASN A 477 5.01 23.15 -20.32
N SER A 478 3.72 23.26 -20.70
CA SER A 478 3.11 24.53 -21.10
C SER A 478 2.40 25.28 -19.97
N GLY A 479 1.91 24.57 -18.95
CA GLY A 479 0.98 25.12 -17.95
C GLY A 479 -0.44 25.35 -18.48
N LEU A 480 -0.74 24.93 -19.72
CA LEU A 480 -2.07 25.04 -20.34
C LEU A 480 -2.94 23.81 -20.05
N SER A 481 -4.27 23.96 -20.12
CA SER A 481 -5.24 22.93 -19.73
C SER A 481 -5.80 22.17 -20.93
N LEU A 482 -6.10 20.88 -20.74
CA LEU A 482 -6.80 20.03 -21.71
C LEU A 482 -8.20 20.59 -21.99
N ASP A 483 -8.49 20.85 -23.25
CA ASP A 483 -9.59 21.73 -23.66
C ASP A 483 -10.38 21.15 -24.84
N LEU A 484 -11.70 21.28 -24.77
CA LEU A 484 -12.60 21.13 -25.92
C LEU A 484 -12.71 22.46 -26.67
N PRO A 485 -12.21 22.56 -27.91
CA PRO A 485 -12.28 23.79 -28.69
C PRO A 485 -13.72 24.30 -28.79
N GLU A 486 -13.94 25.53 -28.32
CA GLU A 486 -15.25 26.22 -28.31
C GLU A 486 -16.34 25.48 -27.52
N GLY A 487 -15.99 24.49 -26.68
CA GLY A 487 -16.95 23.63 -25.98
C GLY A 487 -17.82 22.81 -26.93
N ALA A 488 -17.31 22.41 -28.09
CA ALA A 488 -18.08 21.61 -29.04
C ALA A 488 -18.08 20.11 -28.69
N LEU A 489 -19.25 19.47 -28.83
CA LEU A 489 -19.49 18.08 -28.39
C LEU A 489 -19.63 17.07 -29.55
N ASP A 490 -19.33 17.46 -30.78
CA ASP A 490 -19.42 16.55 -31.94
C ASP A 490 -18.42 15.39 -31.81
N ALA A 491 -18.82 14.16 -32.18
CA ALA A 491 -17.88 13.05 -32.26
C ALA A 491 -16.81 13.31 -33.34
N GLY A 492 -15.56 12.97 -33.04
CA GLY A 492 -14.37 13.32 -33.82
C GLY A 492 -13.84 14.73 -33.56
N ARG A 493 -14.41 15.48 -32.60
CA ARG A 493 -13.90 16.81 -32.23
C ARG A 493 -12.49 16.69 -31.66
N ASN A 494 -11.60 17.54 -32.12
CA ASN A 494 -10.22 17.56 -31.67
C ASN A 494 -10.11 17.89 -30.17
N ILE A 495 -9.15 17.25 -29.48
CA ILE A 495 -8.73 17.66 -28.13
C ILE A 495 -7.45 18.50 -28.25
N GLN A 496 -7.42 19.64 -27.58
CA GLN A 496 -6.30 20.59 -27.61
C GLN A 496 -5.87 20.98 -26.19
N GLN A 497 -4.85 21.83 -26.09
CA GLN A 497 -4.59 22.62 -24.88
C GLN A 497 -4.99 24.09 -25.08
N TRP A 498 -5.41 24.75 -24.01
CA TRP A 498 -5.75 26.18 -24.01
C TRP A 498 -5.48 26.82 -22.64
N ASP A 499 -5.39 28.15 -22.61
CA ASP A 499 -5.29 28.96 -21.40
C ASP A 499 -6.34 28.51 -20.38
N PHE A 500 -5.88 28.30 -19.15
CA PHE A 500 -6.74 27.86 -18.06
C PHE A 500 -7.79 28.93 -17.76
N ASN A 501 -9.04 28.65 -18.13
CA ASN A 501 -10.16 29.58 -18.04
C ASN A 501 -11.32 29.03 -17.20
N LYS A 502 -11.18 27.83 -16.63
CA LYS A 502 -12.13 27.17 -15.73
C LYS A 502 -13.50 26.87 -16.35
N SER A 503 -13.66 27.06 -17.66
CA SER A 503 -14.90 26.71 -18.34
C SER A 503 -15.18 25.21 -18.23
N TRP A 504 -16.45 24.83 -18.39
CA TRP A 504 -16.85 23.42 -18.38
C TRP A 504 -16.11 22.61 -19.47
N ALA A 505 -15.67 23.26 -20.57
CA ALA A 505 -14.92 22.64 -21.66
C ALA A 505 -13.51 22.15 -21.27
N GLN A 506 -13.01 22.58 -20.10
CA GLN A 506 -11.72 22.17 -19.52
C GLN A 506 -11.90 21.21 -18.33
N GLN A 507 -13.13 20.84 -18.01
CA GLN A 507 -13.47 19.99 -16.87
C GLN A 507 -13.79 18.58 -17.36
N TRP A 508 -13.13 17.59 -16.76
CA TRP A 508 -13.15 16.21 -17.23
C TRP A 508 -13.46 15.26 -16.07
N ARG A 509 -14.48 14.42 -16.22
CA ARG A 509 -14.78 13.38 -15.24
C ARG A 509 -13.93 12.14 -15.52
N LEU A 510 -13.16 11.70 -14.54
CA LEU A 510 -12.33 10.50 -14.68
C LEU A 510 -13.04 9.32 -14.03
N VAL A 511 -13.41 8.29 -14.81
CA VAL A 511 -14.21 7.15 -14.30
C VAL A 511 -13.44 5.85 -14.49
N SER A 512 -13.14 5.15 -13.39
CA SER A 512 -12.51 3.83 -13.40
C SER A 512 -13.41 2.82 -14.12
N VAL A 513 -12.79 1.97 -14.93
CA VAL A 513 -13.42 0.83 -15.60
C VAL A 513 -13.04 -0.47 -14.88
N ASP A 514 -11.82 -0.51 -14.33
CA ASP A 514 -11.28 -1.53 -13.44
C ASP A 514 -10.16 -0.90 -12.57
N ASP A 515 -9.40 -1.70 -11.81
CA ASP A 515 -8.31 -1.21 -10.96
C ASP A 515 -7.14 -0.59 -11.74
N SER A 516 -7.04 -0.85 -13.05
CA SER A 516 -5.92 -0.44 -13.90
C SER A 516 -6.27 0.67 -14.89
N TYR A 517 -7.50 0.72 -15.40
CA TYR A 517 -7.89 1.62 -16.49
C TYR A 517 -9.10 2.48 -16.13
N PHE A 518 -9.13 3.68 -16.69
CA PHE A 518 -10.21 4.65 -16.56
C PHE A 518 -10.52 5.30 -17.92
N ARG A 519 -11.67 5.97 -18.00
CA ARG A 519 -12.07 6.80 -19.13
C ARG A 519 -12.11 8.27 -18.72
N ILE A 520 -11.81 9.17 -19.66
CA ILE A 520 -11.85 10.63 -19.47
C ILE A 520 -13.12 11.14 -20.16
N VAL A 521 -14.13 11.50 -19.38
CA VAL A 521 -15.47 11.83 -19.84
C VAL A 521 -15.65 13.34 -19.88
N SER A 522 -16.28 13.85 -20.94
CA SER A 522 -16.66 15.26 -21.00
C SER A 522 -17.86 15.53 -20.08
N ILE A 523 -17.78 16.55 -19.24
CA ILE A 523 -18.94 16.92 -18.42
C ILE A 523 -20.08 17.57 -19.23
N GLY A 524 -19.81 18.01 -20.47
CA GLY A 524 -20.84 18.57 -21.35
C GLY A 524 -21.75 17.51 -22.00
N ASP A 525 -21.27 16.27 -22.12
CA ASP A 525 -22.04 15.09 -22.56
C ASP A 525 -21.32 13.83 -22.09
N GLU A 526 -21.84 13.20 -21.03
CA GLU A 526 -21.20 12.05 -20.40
C GLU A 526 -21.31 10.75 -21.22
N SER A 527 -22.01 10.79 -22.36
CA SER A 527 -21.91 9.73 -23.36
C SER A 527 -20.61 9.77 -24.16
N LYS A 528 -19.78 10.81 -23.98
CA LYS A 528 -18.58 11.04 -24.77
C LYS A 528 -17.32 11.11 -23.93
N CYS A 529 -16.25 10.55 -24.47
CA CYS A 529 -14.95 10.48 -23.82
C CYS A 529 -13.81 10.85 -24.77
N VAL A 530 -12.69 11.24 -24.19
CA VAL A 530 -11.41 11.35 -24.91
C VAL A 530 -11.03 9.98 -25.46
N ALA A 531 -10.56 9.95 -26.70
CA ALA A 531 -10.17 8.73 -27.38
C ALA A 531 -8.98 8.96 -28.31
N VAL A 532 -8.13 7.96 -28.45
CA VAL A 532 -7.12 7.91 -29.50
C VAL A 532 -7.81 7.53 -30.82
N SER A 533 -7.66 8.36 -31.85
CA SER A 533 -8.32 8.14 -33.15
C SER A 533 -7.93 6.77 -33.76
N GLU A 534 -8.82 6.21 -34.58
CA GLU A 534 -8.62 4.95 -35.32
C GLU A 534 -8.32 3.69 -34.48
N ASN A 535 -8.39 3.76 -33.15
CA ASN A 535 -7.98 2.68 -32.24
C ASN A 535 -6.59 2.09 -32.55
N SER A 536 -5.62 3.00 -32.70
CA SER A 536 -4.27 2.69 -33.19
C SER A 536 -3.22 2.91 -32.10
N ALA A 537 -2.26 2.00 -32.01
CA ALA A 537 -1.09 2.12 -31.14
C ALA A 537 0.06 2.97 -31.72
N LYS A 538 -0.12 3.54 -32.92
CA LYS A 538 0.94 4.28 -33.63
C LYS A 538 1.19 5.66 -33.00
N ASP A 539 2.40 6.16 -33.18
CA ASP A 539 2.78 7.52 -32.83
C ASP A 539 2.16 8.54 -33.78
N GLY A 540 1.82 9.72 -33.26
CA GLY A 540 1.26 10.85 -34.00
C GLY A 540 -0.25 10.75 -34.27
N ILE A 541 -0.93 9.74 -33.72
CA ILE A 541 -2.37 9.56 -33.88
C ILE A 541 -3.12 10.60 -33.06
N ASN A 542 -4.12 11.24 -33.68
CA ASN A 542 -4.86 12.32 -33.04
C ASN A 542 -5.63 11.86 -31.80
N VAL A 543 -5.85 12.76 -30.84
CA VAL A 543 -6.74 12.53 -29.70
C VAL A 543 -7.99 13.39 -29.88
N GLU A 544 -9.15 12.76 -29.79
CA GLU A 544 -10.44 13.33 -30.17
C GLU A 544 -11.55 12.89 -29.21
N LEU A 545 -12.67 13.60 -29.22
CA LEU A 545 -13.86 13.24 -28.47
C LEU A 545 -14.67 12.19 -29.26
N GLN A 546 -15.04 11.07 -28.64
CA GLN A 546 -15.86 10.02 -29.26
C GLN A 546 -17.00 9.60 -28.33
N THR A 547 -18.08 9.03 -28.89
CA THR A 547 -19.08 8.32 -28.09
C THR A 547 -18.42 7.11 -27.41
N TYR A 548 -18.66 6.95 -26.12
CA TYR A 548 -18.12 5.85 -25.33
C TYR A 548 -18.73 4.51 -25.76
N THR A 549 -17.86 3.54 -26.00
CA THR A 549 -18.18 2.16 -26.44
C THR A 549 -17.41 1.10 -25.65
N GLY A 550 -16.50 1.52 -24.75
CA GLY A 550 -15.61 0.62 -24.02
C GLY A 550 -14.39 0.13 -24.82
N ALA A 551 -14.17 0.64 -26.03
CA ALA A 551 -13.03 0.27 -26.87
C ALA A 551 -11.69 0.68 -26.24
N ASP A 552 -10.62 -0.09 -26.49
CA ASP A 552 -9.31 0.11 -25.85
C ASP A 552 -8.69 1.50 -26.10
N ASN A 553 -9.07 2.21 -27.16
CA ASN A 553 -8.60 3.57 -27.44
C ASN A 553 -9.25 4.65 -26.60
N GLN A 554 -10.32 4.32 -25.90
CA GLN A 554 -11.08 5.19 -25.00
C GLN A 554 -10.65 4.99 -23.53
N LEU A 555 -9.75 4.04 -23.29
CA LEU A 555 -9.31 3.62 -21.97
C LEU A 555 -7.86 4.01 -21.75
N PHE A 556 -7.61 4.62 -20.60
CA PHE A 556 -6.32 5.14 -20.21
C PHE A 556 -5.91 4.61 -18.84
N ARG A 557 -4.62 4.65 -18.55
CA ARG A 557 -4.05 4.35 -17.24
C ARG A 557 -3.14 5.51 -16.84
N LEU A 558 -3.17 5.88 -15.56
CA LEU A 558 -2.23 6.85 -15.03
C LEU A 558 -0.89 6.17 -14.72
N VAL A 559 0.20 6.84 -15.07
CA VAL A 559 1.56 6.48 -14.65
C VAL A 559 2.07 7.64 -13.80
N LYS A 560 2.14 7.45 -12.47
CA LYS A 560 2.60 8.49 -11.55
C LYS A 560 4.07 8.82 -11.79
N SER A 561 4.39 10.11 -11.89
CA SER A 561 5.74 10.65 -12.08
C SER A 561 5.89 11.91 -11.22
N GLY A 562 6.28 11.72 -9.94
CA GLY A 562 6.29 12.80 -8.95
C GLY A 562 4.85 13.25 -8.63
N SER A 563 4.59 14.56 -8.67
CA SER A 563 3.25 15.14 -8.57
C SER A 563 2.43 15.12 -9.88
N TYR A 564 3.02 14.64 -10.98
CA TYR A 564 2.40 14.62 -12.30
C TYR A 564 2.07 13.19 -12.74
N TYR A 565 1.27 13.07 -13.80
CA TYR A 565 0.84 11.79 -14.36
C TYR A 565 1.06 11.74 -15.86
N GLY A 566 1.65 10.64 -16.33
CA GLY A 566 1.50 10.22 -17.72
C GLY A 566 0.12 9.58 -17.92
N ILE A 567 -0.61 9.97 -18.97
CA ILE A 567 -1.90 9.38 -19.31
C ILE A 567 -1.68 8.44 -20.50
N VAL A 568 -1.53 7.14 -20.24
CA VAL A 568 -1.18 6.14 -21.27
C VAL A 568 -2.40 5.37 -21.76
N SER A 569 -2.50 5.14 -23.07
CA SER A 569 -3.66 4.48 -23.68
C SER A 569 -3.58 2.95 -23.56
N LYS A 570 -4.74 2.30 -23.44
CA LYS A 570 -4.83 0.83 -23.46
C LYS A 570 -4.60 0.27 -24.86
N CYS A 571 -5.04 0.95 -25.92
CA CYS A 571 -4.81 0.53 -27.31
C CYS A 571 -3.32 0.44 -27.67
N SER A 572 -2.44 1.16 -26.97
CA SER A 572 -0.98 1.04 -27.10
C SER A 572 -0.33 0.03 -26.13
N ALA A 573 -1.14 -0.70 -25.34
CA ALA A 573 -0.71 -1.48 -24.19
C ALA A 573 0.14 -0.65 -23.19
N GLY A 574 -0.23 0.62 -23.01
CA GLY A 574 0.47 1.55 -22.11
C GLY A 574 1.80 2.09 -22.64
N LYS A 575 2.10 1.92 -23.94
CA LYS A 575 3.34 2.41 -24.56
C LYS A 575 3.23 3.80 -25.16
N GLY A 576 2.02 4.27 -25.43
CA GLY A 576 1.72 5.60 -25.94
C GLY A 576 0.97 6.43 -24.90
N ALA A 577 1.32 7.71 -24.78
CA ALA A 577 0.71 8.68 -23.88
C ALA A 577 0.05 9.83 -24.62
N LEU A 578 -0.87 10.52 -23.95
CA LEU A 578 -1.32 11.85 -24.35
C LEU A 578 -0.14 12.82 -24.32
N ASP A 579 0.17 13.39 -25.48
CA ASP A 579 1.35 14.20 -25.78
C ASP A 579 0.90 15.51 -26.43
N VAL A 580 1.43 16.65 -25.96
CA VAL A 580 1.25 17.93 -26.64
C VAL A 580 2.22 18.02 -27.80
N PHE A 581 1.69 17.93 -29.02
CA PHE A 581 2.46 17.83 -30.25
C PHE A 581 3.50 18.95 -30.37
N GLU A 582 4.72 18.57 -30.76
CA GLU A 582 5.89 19.44 -30.90
C GLU A 582 6.21 20.27 -29.65
N TRP A 583 5.81 19.81 -28.45
CA TRP A 583 6.04 20.50 -27.18
C TRP A 583 5.48 21.93 -27.17
N SER A 584 4.40 22.16 -27.93
CA SER A 584 3.79 23.48 -28.04
C SER A 584 3.47 24.06 -26.67
N THR A 585 3.77 25.34 -26.47
CA THR A 585 3.38 26.12 -25.28
C THR A 585 2.30 27.14 -25.61
N GLU A 586 1.70 27.04 -26.80
CA GLU A 586 0.72 27.99 -27.32
C GLU A 586 -0.71 27.43 -27.23
N ASN A 587 -1.69 28.33 -27.16
CA ASN A 587 -3.12 28.02 -27.27
C ASN A 587 -3.44 27.30 -28.58
N GLY A 588 -4.25 26.25 -28.49
CA GLY A 588 -4.60 25.39 -29.62
C GLY A 588 -3.55 24.34 -29.97
N GLY A 589 -2.53 24.17 -29.11
CA GLY A 589 -1.58 23.05 -29.23
C GLY A 589 -2.32 21.72 -29.26
N ASN A 590 -2.05 20.91 -30.29
CA ASN A 590 -2.75 19.66 -30.50
C ASN A 590 -2.35 18.60 -29.47
N VAL A 591 -3.32 17.83 -28.96
CA VAL A 591 -3.02 16.64 -28.15
C VAL A 591 -3.10 15.42 -29.05
N ASN A 592 -2.06 14.61 -29.06
CA ASN A 592 -2.00 13.37 -29.81
C ASN A 592 -1.46 12.23 -28.94
N GLN A 593 -1.40 11.02 -29.50
CA GLN A 593 -0.72 9.90 -28.89
C GLN A 593 0.72 9.81 -29.39
N TYR A 594 1.68 9.67 -28.49
CA TYR A 594 3.08 9.39 -28.84
C TYR A 594 3.74 8.44 -27.83
N ALA A 595 4.82 7.77 -28.23
CA ALA A 595 5.61 6.90 -27.36
C ALA A 595 5.93 7.57 -26.01
N TYR A 596 5.55 6.91 -24.92
CA TYR A 596 5.69 7.42 -23.57
C TYR A 596 7.14 7.33 -23.09
N ASN A 597 7.74 8.48 -22.79
CA ASN A 597 9.13 8.63 -22.35
C ASN A 597 9.27 9.54 -21.12
N GLU A 598 8.17 9.83 -20.41
CA GLU A 598 8.13 10.75 -19.25
C GLU A 598 8.62 12.17 -19.56
N TYR A 599 8.45 12.61 -20.80
CA TYR A 599 8.77 13.97 -21.21
C TYR A 599 7.75 14.97 -20.66
N ASP A 600 8.18 16.21 -20.37
CA ASP A 600 7.31 17.20 -19.75
C ASP A 600 6.06 17.52 -20.61
N CYS A 601 6.12 17.38 -21.94
CA CYS A 601 4.96 17.51 -22.83
C CYS A 601 3.93 16.36 -22.71
N GLN A 602 4.30 15.26 -22.03
CA GLN A 602 3.49 14.05 -21.81
C GLN A 602 2.99 13.92 -20.36
N LEU A 603 3.44 14.82 -19.48
CA LEU A 603 3.13 14.79 -18.06
C LEU A 603 2.04 15.83 -17.75
N TRP A 604 1.05 15.42 -16.99
CA TRP A 604 -0.15 16.20 -16.69
C TRP A 604 -0.35 16.30 -15.19
N LYS A 605 -0.60 17.52 -14.71
CA LYS A 605 -1.12 17.78 -13.36
C LYS A 605 -2.63 17.57 -13.40
N ILE A 606 -3.15 16.74 -12.51
CA ILE A 606 -4.58 16.41 -12.43
C ILE A 606 -5.10 16.96 -11.10
N GLU A 607 -6.01 17.93 -11.14
CA GLU A 607 -6.50 18.66 -9.97
C GLU A 607 -8.02 18.59 -9.90
N ALA A 608 -8.58 18.23 -8.75
CA ALA A 608 -10.03 18.08 -8.61
C ALA A 608 -10.76 19.41 -8.89
N VAL A 609 -11.89 19.32 -9.60
CA VAL A 609 -12.87 20.41 -9.73
C VAL A 609 -13.91 20.20 -8.66
N CYS A 610 -13.87 21.03 -7.62
CA CYS A 610 -14.85 20.97 -6.55
C CYS A 610 -15.85 22.11 -6.70
N PRO A 611 -17.04 21.94 -7.28
CA PRO A 611 -18.03 22.99 -7.26
C PRO A 611 -18.57 23.23 -5.84
N THR A 612 -19.09 24.44 -5.61
CA THR A 612 -20.02 24.67 -4.49
C THR A 612 -21.16 23.66 -4.57
N VAL A 613 -21.54 23.07 -3.45
CA VAL A 613 -22.68 22.14 -3.38
C VAL A 613 -23.99 22.94 -3.53
N PRO A 614 -24.79 22.73 -4.59
CA PRO A 614 -26.10 23.34 -4.71
C PRO A 614 -27.09 22.80 -3.67
N SER A 615 -28.22 23.48 -3.49
CA SER A 615 -29.30 22.91 -2.69
C SER A 615 -29.97 21.76 -3.46
N GLY A 616 -30.21 20.63 -2.82
CA GLY A 616 -30.74 19.43 -3.47
C GLY A 616 -30.73 18.20 -2.56
N ALA A 617 -31.14 17.06 -3.12
CA ALA A 617 -31.08 15.77 -2.45
C ALA A 617 -29.75 15.07 -2.74
N TYR A 618 -29.07 14.58 -1.70
CA TYR A 618 -27.77 13.94 -1.78
C TYR A 618 -27.71 12.70 -0.88
N THR A 619 -26.88 11.72 -1.24
CA THR A 619 -26.31 10.78 -0.28
C THR A 619 -24.94 11.27 0.17
N ILE A 620 -24.55 10.97 1.40
CA ILE A 620 -23.28 11.42 1.99
C ILE A 620 -22.46 10.18 2.33
N LYS A 621 -21.50 9.83 1.48
CA LYS A 621 -20.72 8.59 1.57
C LYS A 621 -19.35 8.84 2.16
N ASN A 622 -18.95 8.16 3.23
CA ASN A 622 -17.55 8.14 3.66
C ASN A 622 -16.72 7.31 2.67
N LEU A 623 -15.62 7.88 2.17
CA LEU A 623 -14.80 7.24 1.13
C LEU A 623 -14.12 5.96 1.62
N ASN A 624 -13.64 5.96 2.86
CA ASN A 624 -12.86 4.88 3.44
C ASN A 624 -13.71 3.63 3.71
N SER A 625 -14.84 3.78 4.39
CA SER A 625 -15.75 2.65 4.67
C SER A 625 -16.65 2.27 3.50
N GLY A 626 -16.83 3.19 2.54
CA GLY A 626 -17.82 3.07 1.47
C GLY A 626 -19.27 3.14 1.95
N ARG A 627 -19.49 3.45 3.23
CA ARG A 627 -20.81 3.56 3.88
C ARG A 627 -21.27 5.01 3.92
N TYR A 628 -22.51 5.22 4.34
CA TYR A 628 -23.17 6.53 4.29
C TYR A 628 -23.47 7.06 5.69
N ILE A 629 -23.51 8.38 5.85
CA ILE A 629 -24.14 8.99 7.03
C ILE A 629 -25.63 8.67 6.94
N ALA A 630 -26.16 8.02 7.98
CA ALA A 630 -27.56 7.58 8.08
C ALA A 630 -28.10 7.76 9.50
N ASP A 631 -29.42 7.71 9.63
CA ASP A 631 -30.12 7.71 10.92
C ASP A 631 -30.24 6.29 11.47
N ASN A 632 -29.79 6.08 12.70
CA ASN A 632 -30.16 4.92 13.49
C ASN A 632 -30.75 5.37 14.84
N LYS A 633 -32.09 5.37 14.90
CA LYS A 633 -32.88 5.68 16.11
C LYS A 633 -32.56 7.05 16.72
N GLY A 634 -32.27 8.04 15.88
CA GLY A 634 -32.00 9.43 16.28
C GLY A 634 -30.52 9.78 16.42
N SER A 635 -29.60 8.85 16.20
CA SER A 635 -28.15 9.12 16.13
C SER A 635 -27.68 9.07 14.68
N ALA A 636 -26.76 9.95 14.31
CA ALA A 636 -26.07 9.84 13.03
C ALA A 636 -25.02 8.73 13.13
N VAL A 637 -25.13 7.74 12.26
CA VAL A 637 -24.22 6.60 12.22
C VAL A 637 -23.77 6.35 10.79
N GLN A 638 -22.70 5.58 10.67
CA GLN A 638 -22.29 4.98 9.42
C GLN A 638 -23.20 3.79 9.09
N SER A 639 -23.96 3.85 8.01
CA SER A 639 -24.82 2.74 7.57
C SER A 639 -25.12 2.72 6.07
N ASP A 640 -26.20 2.06 5.66
CA ASP A 640 -26.70 2.05 4.29
C ASP A 640 -27.15 3.45 3.83
N ALA A 641 -27.22 3.64 2.51
CA ALA A 641 -27.50 4.93 1.91
C ALA A 641 -28.82 5.53 2.39
N GLN A 642 -28.75 6.79 2.83
CA GLN A 642 -29.91 7.61 3.17
C GLN A 642 -29.87 8.92 2.38
N ASN A 643 -31.03 9.36 1.93
CA ASN A 643 -31.18 10.64 1.23
C ASN A 643 -31.24 11.79 2.24
N TRP A 644 -30.45 12.82 1.97
CA TRP A 644 -30.37 14.05 2.72
C TRP A 644 -30.69 15.25 1.83
N ASN A 645 -31.59 16.10 2.29
CA ASN A 645 -31.82 17.42 1.72
C ASN A 645 -30.74 18.38 2.24
N ILE A 646 -29.78 18.72 1.40
CA ILE A 646 -28.75 19.72 1.69
C ILE A 646 -29.28 21.08 1.19
N THR A 647 -29.34 22.08 2.06
CA THR A 647 -29.78 23.44 1.71
C THR A 647 -28.69 24.44 2.03
N LYS A 648 -28.22 25.16 1.00
CA LYS A 648 -27.25 26.25 1.13
C LYS A 648 -27.96 27.51 1.61
N GLN A 649 -27.42 28.12 2.66
CA GLN A 649 -27.93 29.33 3.30
C GLN A 649 -27.28 30.58 2.70
N ASN A 650 -27.92 31.74 2.88
CA ASN A 650 -27.40 33.03 2.40
C ASN A 650 -26.07 33.44 3.07
N ASP A 651 -25.77 32.89 4.24
CA ASP A 651 -24.51 33.13 4.99
C ASP A 651 -23.37 32.19 4.56
N GLY A 652 -23.59 31.34 3.54
CA GLY A 652 -22.61 30.38 3.03
C GLY A 652 -22.59 29.03 3.77
N THR A 653 -23.35 28.87 4.85
CA THR A 653 -23.47 27.60 5.58
C THR A 653 -24.50 26.66 4.94
N TYR A 654 -24.51 25.40 5.37
CA TYR A 654 -25.41 24.35 4.90
C TYR A 654 -26.19 23.75 6.05
N THR A 655 -27.44 23.41 5.79
CA THR A 655 -28.25 22.57 6.67
C THR A 655 -28.50 21.23 5.98
N ILE A 656 -28.37 20.13 6.72
CA ILE A 656 -28.49 18.76 6.20
C ILE A 656 -29.67 18.09 6.91
N GLN A 657 -30.73 17.79 6.16
CA GLN A 657 -32.02 17.36 6.71
C GLN A 657 -32.52 16.07 6.09
N THR A 658 -33.26 15.29 6.85
CA THR A 658 -34.07 14.16 6.40
C THR A 658 -35.33 14.63 5.66
N ALA A 659 -36.01 13.71 4.97
CA ALA A 659 -37.28 14.01 4.31
C ALA A 659 -38.40 14.44 5.29
N ASP A 660 -38.36 13.97 6.55
CA ASP A 660 -39.26 14.40 7.64
C ASP A 660 -38.77 15.65 8.39
N SER A 661 -37.80 16.39 7.84
CA SER A 661 -37.29 17.67 8.34
C SER A 661 -36.51 17.64 9.66
N LYS A 662 -36.02 16.48 10.09
CA LYS A 662 -35.00 16.42 11.16
C LYS A 662 -33.63 16.73 10.61
N ALA A 663 -32.83 17.49 11.36
CA ALA A 663 -31.50 17.94 10.95
C ALA A 663 -30.39 17.20 11.68
N LEU A 664 -29.26 16.99 11.00
CA LEU A 664 -28.00 16.69 11.66
C LEU A 664 -27.66 17.81 12.64
N THR A 665 -27.41 17.46 13.90
CA THR A 665 -27.32 18.39 15.02
C THR A 665 -26.15 18.01 15.92
N VAL A 666 -25.19 18.91 16.10
CA VAL A 666 -24.11 18.75 17.09
C VAL A 666 -24.69 18.83 18.50
N GLU A 667 -24.51 17.78 19.29
CA GLU A 667 -25.07 17.69 20.64
C GLU A 667 -24.58 18.86 21.52
N ASN A 668 -25.53 19.48 22.22
CA ASN A 668 -25.31 20.63 23.10
C ASN A 668 -24.68 21.87 22.44
N ASN A 669 -24.64 21.94 21.10
CA ASN A 669 -23.89 22.97 20.36
C ASN A 669 -22.43 23.06 20.86
N SER A 670 -21.85 21.91 21.23
CA SER A 670 -20.49 21.82 21.77
C SER A 670 -19.45 22.21 20.73
N ALA A 671 -18.35 22.79 21.18
CA ALA A 671 -17.16 23.03 20.36
C ALA A 671 -16.06 21.99 20.60
N GLU A 672 -16.30 20.99 21.46
CA GLU A 672 -15.31 20.00 21.91
C GLU A 672 -15.33 18.72 21.05
N ASP A 673 -14.21 17.99 21.04
CA ASP A 673 -14.06 16.68 20.40
C ASP A 673 -14.96 15.62 21.04
N GLY A 674 -15.44 14.69 20.21
CA GLY A 674 -16.29 13.58 20.63
C GLY A 674 -17.73 13.99 20.93
N ALA A 675 -18.11 15.26 20.71
CA ALA A 675 -19.51 15.64 20.79
C ALA A 675 -20.30 14.92 19.69
N ASP A 676 -21.39 14.29 20.08
CA ASP A 676 -22.17 13.44 19.18
C ASP A 676 -22.91 14.26 18.12
N ILE A 677 -23.13 13.69 16.93
CA ILE A 677 -24.00 14.27 15.90
C ILE A 677 -25.28 13.44 15.86
N LYS A 678 -26.40 14.07 16.20
CA LYS A 678 -27.71 13.41 16.33
C LYS A 678 -28.72 13.98 15.35
N LEU A 679 -29.83 13.28 15.14
CA LEU A 679 -30.98 13.82 14.45
C LEU A 679 -31.92 14.49 15.45
N ALA A 680 -32.17 15.79 15.25
CA ALA A 680 -33.10 16.56 16.07
C ALA A 680 -34.05 17.39 15.21
N GLU A 681 -35.14 17.84 15.82
CA GLU A 681 -36.08 18.78 15.20
C GLU A 681 -35.34 20.04 14.71
N PHE A 682 -35.63 20.46 13.48
CA PHE A 682 -34.95 21.61 12.88
C PHE A 682 -35.33 22.92 13.58
N ARG A 683 -34.31 23.67 14.00
CA ARG A 683 -34.37 25.00 14.64
C ARG A 683 -33.54 26.04 13.90
N GLY A 684 -32.56 25.62 13.11
CA GLY A 684 -31.71 26.49 12.28
C GLY A 684 -30.65 27.28 13.05
N ASP A 685 -30.36 26.89 14.30
CA ASP A 685 -29.26 27.47 15.08
C ASP A 685 -27.88 26.92 14.66
N SER A 686 -26.80 27.39 15.30
CA SER A 686 -25.43 27.01 14.94
C SER A 686 -25.13 25.51 15.04
N SER A 687 -25.89 24.76 15.86
CA SER A 687 -25.69 23.31 16.01
C SER A 687 -26.15 22.50 14.81
N GLN A 688 -26.94 23.09 13.92
CA GLN A 688 -27.51 22.45 12.74
C GLN A 688 -26.94 23.01 11.42
N LYS A 689 -25.85 23.77 11.53
CA LYS A 689 -25.19 24.41 10.39
C LYS A 689 -23.80 23.82 10.20
N PHE A 690 -23.46 23.58 8.95
CA PHE A 690 -22.18 23.03 8.52
C PHE A 690 -21.54 23.92 7.45
N ILE A 691 -20.21 23.91 7.39
CA ILE A 691 -19.45 24.39 6.23
C ILE A 691 -19.04 23.13 5.45
N ILE A 692 -19.50 23.01 4.21
CA ILE A 692 -19.10 21.90 3.34
C ILE A 692 -17.89 22.36 2.55
N GLN A 693 -16.75 21.76 2.83
CA GLN A 693 -15.47 22.16 2.27
C GLN A 693 -14.89 21.03 1.44
N CYS A 694 -14.44 21.30 0.21
CA CYS A 694 -13.76 20.28 -0.60
C CYS A 694 -12.30 20.10 -0.19
N SER A 695 -11.76 18.90 -0.41
CA SER A 695 -10.38 18.46 -0.25
C SER A 695 -9.69 18.29 -1.62
N LYS A 696 -8.36 18.21 -1.63
CA LYS A 696 -7.53 18.13 -2.86
C LYS A 696 -7.83 16.91 -3.74
N ASP A 697 -8.27 15.84 -3.11
CA ASP A 697 -8.61 14.55 -3.74
C ASP A 697 -9.99 14.57 -4.42
N GLY A 698 -10.82 15.59 -4.15
CA GLY A 698 -12.20 15.72 -4.64
C GLY A 698 -13.27 15.26 -3.66
N THR A 699 -12.91 14.88 -2.42
CA THR A 699 -13.87 14.66 -1.33
C THR A 699 -14.28 15.95 -0.64
N TYR A 700 -15.30 15.89 0.21
CA TYR A 700 -15.82 16.97 1.02
C TYR A 700 -15.76 16.63 2.52
N SER A 701 -15.41 17.61 3.33
CA SER A 701 -15.49 17.58 4.79
C SER A 701 -16.68 18.41 5.26
N LEU A 702 -17.39 17.94 6.28
CA LEU A 702 -18.57 18.61 6.85
C LEU A 702 -18.17 19.30 8.17
N LEU A 703 -17.59 20.50 8.07
CA LEU A 703 -17.12 21.27 9.23
C LEU A 703 -18.31 21.80 10.04
N THR A 704 -18.24 21.70 11.37
CA THR A 704 -19.34 22.10 12.26
C THR A 704 -19.26 23.60 12.59
N VAL A 705 -20.38 24.32 12.45
CA VAL A 705 -20.41 25.74 12.84
C VAL A 705 -20.35 25.91 14.37
N SER A 706 -20.78 24.91 15.15
CA SER A 706 -20.63 24.90 16.61
C SER A 706 -19.18 25.06 17.08
N SER A 707 -18.22 24.55 16.31
CA SER A 707 -16.78 24.65 16.59
C SER A 707 -16.12 25.88 15.95
N GLY A 708 -16.90 26.74 15.28
CA GLY A 708 -16.36 27.82 14.46
C GLY A 708 -15.65 27.33 13.18
N GLY A 709 -15.93 26.10 12.74
CA GLY A 709 -15.29 25.50 11.57
C GLY A 709 -13.93 24.85 11.83
N THR A 710 -13.60 24.53 13.08
CA THR A 710 -12.33 23.88 13.47
C THR A 710 -12.47 22.35 13.63
N ARG A 711 -13.70 21.84 13.67
CA ARG A 711 -14.05 20.42 13.77
C ARG A 711 -14.98 20.03 12.64
N CYS A 712 -15.05 18.75 12.31
CA CYS A 712 -15.94 18.22 11.27
C CYS A 712 -16.66 16.95 11.73
N ALA A 713 -17.68 16.52 10.98
CA ALA A 713 -18.25 15.20 11.12
C ALA A 713 -17.18 14.13 10.85
N ASP A 714 -17.07 13.15 11.75
CA ASP A 714 -16.00 12.17 11.82
C ASP A 714 -16.60 10.79 12.15
N VAL A 715 -16.19 9.78 11.38
CA VAL A 715 -16.49 8.37 11.70
C VAL A 715 -15.61 7.95 12.87
N TYR A 716 -16.23 7.72 14.03
CA TYR A 716 -15.52 7.41 15.27
C TYR A 716 -14.49 6.28 15.09
N GLU A 717 -13.24 6.55 15.49
CA GLU A 717 -12.08 5.65 15.36
C GLU A 717 -11.77 5.19 13.92
N ILE A 718 -12.22 5.93 12.90
CA ILE A 718 -11.97 5.63 11.47
C ILE A 718 -12.48 4.21 11.11
N SER A 719 -13.52 3.75 11.80
CA SER A 719 -13.98 2.36 11.67
C SER A 719 -14.69 2.08 10.34
N LEU A 720 -14.46 0.87 9.81
CA LEU A 720 -15.10 0.36 8.60
C LEU A 720 -16.45 -0.34 8.87
N ASP A 721 -16.82 -0.52 10.14
CA ASP A 721 -18.01 -1.27 10.54
C ASP A 721 -19.32 -0.47 10.35
N ASP A 722 -20.43 -1.19 10.17
CA ASP A 722 -21.79 -0.64 10.15
C ASP A 722 -22.27 -0.28 11.56
N GLY A 723 -23.08 0.78 11.67
CA GLY A 723 -23.65 1.29 12.91
C GLY A 723 -22.69 2.12 13.77
N VAL A 724 -21.47 2.39 13.30
CA VAL A 724 -20.47 3.21 13.99
C VAL A 724 -20.96 4.65 14.09
N ASN A 725 -20.68 5.30 15.23
CA ASN A 725 -21.13 6.66 15.49
C ASN A 725 -20.46 7.70 14.59
N ILE A 726 -21.22 8.72 14.18
CA ILE A 726 -20.69 9.96 13.60
C ILE A 726 -20.65 11.02 14.71
N CYS A 727 -19.46 11.40 15.14
CA CYS A 727 -19.26 12.49 16.10
C CYS A 727 -18.55 13.67 15.42
N GLN A 728 -18.44 14.81 16.11
CA GLN A 728 -17.50 15.83 15.66
C GLN A 728 -16.11 15.59 16.25
N TRP A 729 -15.08 15.87 15.45
CA TRP A 729 -13.69 15.82 15.88
C TRP A 729 -12.86 16.91 15.20
N GLU A 730 -11.74 17.30 15.81
CA GLU A 730 -10.73 18.19 15.22
C GLU A 730 -10.47 17.79 13.79
N TYR A 731 -10.51 18.76 12.88
CA TYR A 731 -10.22 18.48 11.49
C TYR A 731 -8.71 18.27 11.32
N TRP A 732 -8.33 17.10 10.84
CA TRP A 732 -6.93 16.76 10.52
C TRP A 732 -6.79 16.09 9.15
N GLY A 733 -7.87 15.99 8.36
CA GLY A 733 -7.85 15.45 7.00
C GLY A 733 -7.65 13.93 6.95
N GLY A 734 -8.13 13.22 7.97
CA GLY A 734 -8.05 11.76 8.04
C GLY A 734 -9.21 11.04 7.35
N ASP A 735 -9.00 9.78 6.97
CA ASP A 735 -9.96 8.92 6.23
C ASP A 735 -11.41 8.91 6.78
N GLY A 736 -11.61 9.13 8.09
CA GLY A 736 -12.94 9.23 8.73
C GLY A 736 -13.70 10.53 8.43
N GLN A 737 -13.04 11.53 7.85
CA GLN A 737 -13.53 12.90 7.63
C GLN A 737 -13.80 13.21 6.15
N HIS A 738 -13.45 12.30 5.25
CA HIS A 738 -13.56 12.47 3.80
C HIS A 738 -14.87 11.86 3.25
N PHE A 739 -15.76 12.70 2.74
CA PHE A 739 -17.07 12.29 2.22
C PHE A 739 -17.23 12.59 0.72
N VAL A 740 -17.97 11.76 0.01
CA VAL A 740 -18.45 12.01 -1.35
C VAL A 740 -19.93 12.35 -1.27
N LEU A 741 -20.32 13.47 -1.86
CA LEU A 741 -21.71 13.91 -1.96
C LEU A 741 -22.28 13.50 -3.31
N GLU A 742 -23.15 12.51 -3.34
CA GLU A 742 -23.73 11.98 -4.58
C GLU A 742 -25.15 12.55 -4.75
N ALA A 743 -25.42 13.28 -5.84
CA ALA A 743 -26.74 13.85 -6.08
C ALA A 743 -27.78 12.75 -6.39
N VAL A 744 -28.95 12.85 -5.79
CA VAL A 744 -30.08 11.93 -6.01
C VAL A 744 -30.95 12.47 -7.14
N SER A 745 -31.23 11.64 -8.14
CA SER A 745 -32.05 12.01 -9.28
C SER A 745 -33.53 12.12 -8.93
N GLU A 746 -34.22 13.15 -9.44
CA GLU A 746 -35.68 13.14 -9.51
C GLU A 746 -36.09 12.18 -10.63
N ALA A 747 -36.31 10.90 -10.31
CA ALA A 747 -36.86 9.95 -11.26
C ALA A 747 -38.37 10.19 -11.45
N GLU A 748 -38.77 10.48 -12.69
CA GLU A 748 -40.16 10.35 -13.14
C GLU A 748 -40.67 8.92 -12.88
N ASN A 749 -41.93 8.84 -12.44
CA ASN A 749 -42.71 7.62 -12.40
C ASN A 749 -42.78 6.98 -13.80
N ASP A 750 -42.07 5.88 -14.04
CA ASP A 750 -42.60 4.81 -14.88
C ASP A 750 -42.06 3.44 -14.45
N THR A 751 -42.97 2.49 -14.38
CA THR A 751 -42.77 1.13 -13.88
C THR A 751 -42.22 0.22 -14.97
N THR A 752 -40.95 -0.18 -14.88
CA THR A 752 -40.44 -1.44 -15.44
C THR A 752 -39.24 -1.94 -14.63
N ASP A 753 -39.37 -3.14 -14.06
CA ASP A 753 -38.32 -3.86 -13.33
C ASP A 753 -37.01 -3.95 -14.15
N VAL A 754 -35.97 -3.27 -13.69
CA VAL A 754 -34.58 -3.52 -14.09
C VAL A 754 -33.82 -3.95 -12.84
N CYS A 755 -33.39 -5.22 -12.85
CA CYS A 755 -32.60 -5.82 -11.79
C CYS A 755 -31.18 -5.23 -11.82
N LEU A 756 -30.81 -4.41 -10.83
CA LEU A 756 -29.43 -3.98 -10.61
C LEU A 756 -28.61 -5.12 -9.98
N PRO A 757 -27.30 -5.25 -10.26
CA PRO A 757 -26.47 -6.29 -9.67
C PRO A 757 -26.32 -6.10 -8.16
N VAL A 758 -26.82 -7.07 -7.40
CA VAL A 758 -26.73 -7.11 -5.94
C VAL A 758 -25.31 -7.47 -5.53
N GLY A 759 -24.63 -6.57 -4.82
CA GLY A 759 -23.41 -6.91 -4.09
C GLY A 759 -23.75 -7.91 -2.99
N LEU A 760 -23.30 -9.14 -3.12
CA LEU A 760 -23.59 -10.20 -2.17
C LEU A 760 -22.72 -10.04 -0.92
N ALA A 761 -23.36 -9.86 0.23
CA ALA A 761 -22.68 -9.71 1.52
C ALA A 761 -22.18 -11.08 2.04
N VAL A 762 -20.96 -11.09 2.57
CA VAL A 762 -20.34 -12.31 3.14
C VAL A 762 -20.91 -12.54 4.54
N SER A 763 -21.61 -13.67 4.74
CA SER A 763 -22.09 -14.07 6.08
C SER A 763 -20.93 -14.20 7.07
N ARG A 764 -21.01 -13.52 8.22
CA ARG A 764 -20.08 -13.68 9.36
C ARG A 764 -20.35 -14.97 10.19
N ASN A 765 -21.37 -15.76 9.84
CA ASN A 765 -21.69 -17.03 10.48
C ASN A 765 -21.02 -18.21 9.75
N THR A 766 -20.53 -19.20 10.51
CA THR A 766 -19.85 -20.39 9.98
C THR A 766 -20.76 -21.32 9.15
N ASN A 767 -22.08 -21.22 9.31
CA ASN A 767 -23.07 -21.84 8.43
C ASN A 767 -24.18 -20.82 8.10
N PRO A 768 -24.33 -20.38 6.83
CA PRO A 768 -25.31 -19.37 6.44
C PRO A 768 -26.76 -19.88 6.52
N PHE A 769 -27.01 -21.20 6.39
CA PHE A 769 -28.34 -21.79 6.63
C PHE A 769 -28.77 -21.75 8.10
N ALA A 770 -27.84 -21.45 9.02
CA ALA A 770 -28.07 -21.42 10.46
C ALA A 770 -28.25 -20.01 11.05
N GLY A 771 -28.16 -18.95 10.23
CA GLY A 771 -28.18 -17.56 10.69
C GLY A 771 -29.49 -17.17 11.37
N ASN A 772 -29.39 -16.72 12.63
CA ASN A 772 -30.45 -16.25 13.56
C ASN A 772 -31.28 -17.31 14.33
N ILE A 773 -30.67 -17.93 15.36
CA ILE A 773 -31.33 -18.80 16.36
C ILE A 773 -32.22 -18.00 17.36
N THR A 774 -32.90 -16.93 16.95
CA THR A 774 -33.82 -16.21 17.86
C THR A 774 -35.21 -15.88 17.32
N LYS A 775 -35.60 -16.31 16.12
CA LYS A 775 -37.01 -16.25 15.68
C LYS A 775 -37.46 -17.55 15.00
N GLN A 776 -38.18 -18.37 15.78
CA GLN A 776 -39.21 -19.36 15.40
C GLN A 776 -38.90 -20.37 14.27
N ASN A 777 -38.64 -21.63 14.68
CA ASN A 777 -39.13 -22.93 14.16
C ASN A 777 -38.04 -24.00 13.88
N GLU A 778 -37.79 -24.83 14.90
CA GLU A 778 -37.49 -26.29 14.94
C GLU A 778 -36.76 -27.09 13.82
N HIS A 779 -36.28 -26.53 12.69
CA HIS A 779 -35.75 -27.35 11.58
C HIS A 779 -34.28 -27.09 11.25
N TYR A 780 -33.40 -27.63 12.10
CA TYR A 780 -31.99 -27.83 11.76
C TYR A 780 -31.86 -29.17 11.00
N ASN A 781 -31.81 -29.12 9.67
CA ASN A 781 -31.62 -30.32 8.84
C ASN A 781 -30.16 -30.41 8.41
N TYR A 782 -29.56 -31.59 8.52
CA TYR A 782 -28.19 -31.84 8.06
C TYR A 782 -28.22 -32.01 6.54
N GLY A 783 -27.72 -31.00 5.82
CA GLY A 783 -27.63 -31.01 4.36
C GLY A 783 -26.29 -31.53 3.87
N GLY A 784 -26.29 -32.52 2.98
CA GLY A 784 -25.12 -33.00 2.22
C GLY A 784 -25.17 -32.54 0.76
N ASP A 785 -24.00 -32.54 0.11
CA ASP A 785 -23.81 -32.39 -1.34
C ASP A 785 -24.60 -31.22 -1.99
N PRO A 786 -24.32 -29.96 -1.59
CA PRO A 786 -25.11 -28.82 -2.01
C PRO A 786 -24.87 -28.43 -3.49
N ALA A 787 -25.94 -28.04 -4.18
CA ALA A 787 -25.89 -27.41 -5.50
C ALA A 787 -26.70 -26.12 -5.54
N ALA A 788 -26.14 -25.08 -6.16
CA ALA A 788 -26.80 -23.79 -6.31
C ALA A 788 -27.39 -23.61 -7.72
N PHE A 789 -28.57 -23.00 -7.80
CA PHE A 789 -29.25 -22.57 -9.01
C PHE A 789 -29.70 -21.12 -8.84
N VAL A 790 -29.43 -20.27 -9.83
CA VAL A 790 -29.77 -18.85 -9.78
C VAL A 790 -30.84 -18.53 -10.81
N GLU A 791 -31.90 -17.85 -10.37
CA GLU A 791 -32.94 -17.33 -11.25
C GLU A 791 -33.37 -15.93 -10.80
N GLY A 792 -33.17 -14.94 -11.67
CA GLY A 792 -33.40 -13.54 -11.34
C GLY A 792 -32.54 -13.09 -10.16
N ASP A 793 -33.16 -12.51 -9.15
CA ASP A 793 -32.51 -12.06 -7.90
C ASP A 793 -32.45 -13.16 -6.82
N THR A 794 -32.83 -14.39 -7.13
CA THR A 794 -32.98 -15.47 -6.15
C THR A 794 -31.99 -16.60 -6.41
N VAL A 795 -31.25 -16.96 -5.36
CA VAL A 795 -30.39 -18.15 -5.31
C VAL A 795 -31.15 -19.27 -4.60
N TYR A 796 -31.27 -20.41 -5.25
CA TYR A 796 -31.80 -21.66 -4.69
C TYR A 796 -30.63 -22.61 -4.39
N ALA A 797 -30.58 -23.17 -3.19
CA ALA A 797 -29.63 -24.22 -2.81
C ALA A 797 -30.38 -25.52 -2.56
N TYR A 798 -29.98 -26.59 -3.25
CA TYR A 798 -30.52 -27.94 -3.09
C TYR A 798 -29.52 -28.81 -2.35
N THR A 799 -29.99 -29.61 -1.40
CA THR A 799 -29.14 -30.50 -0.60
C THR A 799 -29.81 -31.84 -0.38
N GLY A 800 -29.03 -32.91 -0.18
CA GLY A 800 -29.55 -34.16 0.37
C GLY A 800 -29.80 -34.02 1.88
N HIS A 801 -30.91 -34.55 2.40
CA HIS A 801 -31.23 -34.55 3.82
C HIS A 801 -30.58 -35.75 4.54
N ASP A 802 -29.43 -35.56 5.17
CA ASP A 802 -28.74 -36.62 5.92
C ASP A 802 -29.43 -36.89 7.26
N VAL A 803 -30.05 -38.06 7.38
CA VAL A 803 -30.68 -38.55 8.62
C VAL A 803 -29.95 -39.78 9.17
N SER A 804 -28.70 -39.98 8.78
CA SER A 804 -27.87 -41.10 9.22
C SER A 804 -27.67 -41.06 10.73
N THR A 805 -27.84 -42.20 11.38
CA THR A 805 -27.43 -42.37 12.78
C THR A 805 -25.91 -42.54 12.85
N ASN A 806 -25.30 -42.20 13.99
CA ASN A 806 -23.85 -42.43 14.19
C ASN A 806 -23.44 -43.88 13.91
N ALA A 807 -24.29 -44.86 14.26
CA ALA A 807 -24.03 -46.28 14.00
C ALA A 807 -24.13 -46.67 12.50
N GLU A 808 -24.82 -45.88 11.69
CA GLU A 808 -24.84 -45.99 10.23
C GLU A 808 -23.58 -45.34 9.64
N VAL A 809 -23.23 -44.13 10.08
CA VAL A 809 -21.99 -43.42 9.68
C VAL A 809 -20.74 -44.25 9.99
N ASP A 810 -20.65 -44.84 11.19
CA ASP A 810 -19.54 -45.71 11.61
C ASP A 810 -19.37 -46.96 10.72
N ARG A 811 -20.42 -47.33 9.99
CA ARG A 811 -20.44 -48.44 9.03
C ARG A 811 -20.43 -47.98 7.58
N ALA A 812 -20.17 -46.70 7.32
CA ALA A 812 -20.21 -46.06 6.01
C ALA A 812 -21.57 -46.25 5.29
N ILE A 813 -22.66 -46.21 6.05
CA ILE A 813 -24.04 -46.23 5.55
C ILE A 813 -24.57 -44.80 5.62
N TYR A 814 -24.98 -44.27 4.46
CA TYR A 814 -25.62 -42.96 4.35
C TYR A 814 -27.12 -43.14 4.14
N ASN A 815 -27.93 -42.55 5.01
CA ASN A 815 -29.38 -42.55 4.93
C ASN A 815 -29.86 -41.15 4.58
N ILE A 816 -30.03 -40.90 3.28
CA ILE A 816 -30.41 -39.60 2.71
C ILE A 816 -31.69 -39.78 1.90
N PRO A 817 -32.89 -39.74 2.52
CA PRO A 817 -34.14 -40.16 1.88
C PRO A 817 -34.73 -39.12 0.90
N GLU A 818 -34.30 -37.87 0.96
CA GLU A 818 -34.95 -36.77 0.26
C GLU A 818 -34.03 -35.59 -0.04
N TYR A 819 -34.38 -34.82 -1.07
CA TYR A 819 -33.75 -33.56 -1.44
C TYR A 819 -34.51 -32.38 -0.82
N LEU A 820 -33.77 -31.44 -0.23
CA LEU A 820 -34.27 -30.19 0.35
C LEU A 820 -33.96 -29.00 -0.56
N CYS A 821 -34.73 -27.92 -0.44
CA CYS A 821 -34.45 -26.65 -1.10
C CYS A 821 -34.45 -25.49 -0.09
N TYR A 822 -33.53 -24.56 -0.29
CA TYR A 822 -33.42 -23.29 0.41
C TYR A 822 -33.34 -22.16 -0.62
N SER A 823 -33.86 -20.97 -0.31
CA SER A 823 -33.79 -19.80 -1.19
C SER A 823 -33.29 -18.56 -0.47
N THR A 824 -32.64 -17.65 -1.18
CA THR A 824 -32.18 -16.36 -0.64
C THR A 824 -32.04 -15.33 -1.74
N LYS A 825 -32.10 -14.05 -1.38
CA LYS A 825 -31.85 -12.91 -2.27
C LYS A 825 -30.57 -12.12 -1.91
N ASP A 826 -29.99 -12.41 -0.76
CA ASP A 826 -28.86 -11.66 -0.20
C ASP A 826 -27.71 -12.57 0.31
N LEU A 827 -27.85 -13.90 0.15
CA LEU A 827 -26.96 -14.95 0.66
C LEU A 827 -26.74 -14.95 2.19
N ILE A 828 -27.41 -14.06 2.92
CA ILE A 828 -27.39 -13.97 4.38
C ILE A 828 -28.64 -14.63 4.97
N ASN A 829 -29.81 -14.26 4.46
CA ASN A 829 -31.11 -14.70 4.94
C ASN A 829 -31.62 -15.81 4.03
N TRP A 830 -31.57 -17.05 4.53
CA TRP A 830 -32.02 -18.24 3.80
C TRP A 830 -33.40 -18.69 4.27
N ASN A 831 -34.31 -18.87 3.33
CA ASN A 831 -35.65 -19.45 3.53
C ASN A 831 -35.60 -20.95 3.26
N TYR A 832 -36.10 -21.78 4.18
CA TYR A 832 -36.30 -23.21 3.92
C TYR A 832 -37.58 -23.41 3.09
N GLU A 833 -37.44 -23.94 1.88
CA GLU A 833 -38.54 -24.16 0.92
C GLU A 833 -39.16 -25.57 1.03
N GLY A 834 -38.54 -26.45 1.82
CA GLY A 834 -39.07 -27.80 2.09
C GLY A 834 -38.40 -28.92 1.28
N VAL A 835 -39.04 -30.09 1.32
CA VAL A 835 -38.64 -31.28 0.56
C VAL A 835 -39.12 -31.14 -0.88
N VAL A 836 -38.19 -31.22 -1.84
CA VAL A 836 -38.49 -31.08 -3.27
C VAL A 836 -38.60 -32.41 -4.02
N MET A 837 -37.99 -33.48 -3.50
CA MET A 837 -38.13 -34.84 -4.04
C MET A 837 -37.77 -35.89 -2.98
N LYS A 838 -38.50 -37.01 -2.94
CA LYS A 838 -38.19 -38.16 -2.07
C LYS A 838 -37.74 -39.35 -2.91
N MET A 839 -36.72 -40.06 -2.45
CA MET A 839 -36.24 -41.26 -3.14
C MET A 839 -37.19 -42.44 -3.02
N SER A 840 -38.12 -42.41 -2.06
CA SER A 840 -39.24 -43.37 -2.02
C SER A 840 -40.14 -43.32 -3.25
N ASP A 841 -40.14 -42.19 -3.97
CA ASP A 841 -40.97 -41.96 -5.14
C ASP A 841 -40.24 -42.33 -6.44
N VAL A 842 -38.94 -42.66 -6.36
CA VAL A 842 -38.11 -43.11 -7.49
C VAL A 842 -38.13 -44.64 -7.54
N SER A 843 -38.89 -45.20 -8.48
CA SER A 843 -39.17 -46.64 -8.51
C SER A 843 -37.93 -47.52 -8.74
N TRP A 844 -36.97 -47.03 -9.52
CA TRP A 844 -35.73 -47.74 -9.88
C TRP A 844 -34.59 -47.54 -8.89
N GLY A 845 -34.60 -46.43 -8.13
CA GLY A 845 -33.53 -46.01 -7.21
C GLY A 845 -33.65 -46.60 -5.80
N ASP A 846 -32.59 -46.45 -5.00
CA ASP A 846 -32.62 -46.76 -3.58
C ASP A 846 -33.29 -45.63 -2.78
N PRO A 847 -34.24 -45.93 -1.85
CA PRO A 847 -35.04 -44.94 -1.14
C PRO A 847 -34.25 -44.11 -0.13
N LYS A 848 -32.94 -44.33 0.00
CA LYS A 848 -32.05 -43.67 0.97
C LYS A 848 -30.84 -42.99 0.32
N SER A 849 -30.82 -42.86 -1.00
CA SER A 849 -29.67 -42.31 -1.74
C SER A 849 -30.06 -41.07 -2.53
N ALA A 850 -30.53 -40.02 -1.86
CA ALA A 850 -30.63 -38.66 -2.39
C ALA A 850 -29.31 -37.90 -2.16
N TRP A 851 -28.22 -38.37 -2.75
CA TRP A 851 -26.88 -37.75 -2.62
C TRP A 851 -26.78 -36.49 -3.47
N ALA A 852 -25.64 -36.19 -4.11
CA ALA A 852 -25.49 -35.03 -4.97
C ALA A 852 -26.56 -34.95 -6.07
N GLY A 853 -27.03 -33.73 -6.33
CA GLY A 853 -27.90 -33.43 -7.46
C GLY A 853 -27.81 -31.98 -7.88
N GLN A 854 -28.10 -31.69 -9.15
CA GLN A 854 -28.08 -30.33 -9.70
C GLN A 854 -29.40 -30.02 -10.40
N VAL A 855 -29.94 -28.83 -10.17
CA VAL A 855 -31.11 -28.30 -10.87
C VAL A 855 -30.69 -27.34 -11.97
N THR A 856 -31.31 -27.46 -13.14
CA THR A 856 -31.25 -26.46 -14.21
C THR A 856 -32.63 -26.16 -14.76
N LYS A 857 -32.77 -25.01 -15.45
CA LYS A 857 -34.01 -24.60 -16.13
C LYS A 857 -33.79 -24.63 -17.63
N HIS A 858 -34.73 -25.23 -18.35
CA HIS A 858 -34.73 -25.25 -19.81
C HIS A 858 -36.16 -25.34 -20.35
N ASN A 859 -36.46 -24.60 -21.42
CA ASN A 859 -37.79 -24.54 -22.03
C ASN A 859 -38.96 -24.34 -21.03
N GLY A 860 -38.71 -23.51 -20.00
CA GLY A 860 -39.71 -23.15 -18.98
C GLY A 860 -39.97 -24.22 -17.91
N ARG A 861 -39.21 -25.33 -17.89
CA ARG A 861 -39.31 -26.39 -16.87
C ARG A 861 -37.99 -26.56 -16.13
N TYR A 862 -38.04 -27.18 -14.96
CA TYR A 862 -36.90 -27.41 -14.08
C TYR A 862 -36.57 -28.90 -14.04
N TYR A 863 -35.28 -29.22 -14.19
CA TYR A 863 -34.77 -30.59 -14.25
C TYR A 863 -33.77 -30.79 -13.11
N LEU A 864 -34.09 -31.69 -12.19
CA LEU A 864 -33.18 -32.16 -11.14
C LEU A 864 -32.49 -33.42 -11.64
N TYR A 865 -31.19 -33.33 -11.92
CA TYR A 865 -30.35 -34.50 -12.15
C TYR A 865 -29.85 -35.00 -10.80
N PHE A 866 -29.96 -36.31 -10.57
CA PHE A 866 -29.64 -36.93 -9.29
C PHE A 866 -28.96 -38.28 -9.52
N CYS A 867 -28.27 -38.82 -8.53
CA CYS A 867 -27.72 -40.18 -8.59
C CYS A 867 -28.37 -41.09 -7.53
N SER A 868 -28.39 -42.39 -7.80
CA SER A 868 -28.82 -43.39 -6.83
C SER A 868 -28.27 -44.77 -7.19
N TRP A 869 -28.31 -45.70 -6.23
CA TRP A 869 -28.16 -47.12 -6.53
C TRP A 869 -29.32 -47.59 -7.41
N ASP A 870 -29.02 -48.08 -8.60
CA ASP A 870 -30.03 -48.53 -9.55
C ASP A 870 -30.30 -50.02 -9.42
N ARG A 871 -31.53 -50.35 -9.03
CA ARG A 871 -32.03 -51.74 -8.94
C ARG A 871 -32.08 -52.44 -10.28
N THR A 872 -32.03 -51.69 -11.38
CA THR A 872 -32.12 -52.16 -12.76
C THR A 872 -30.77 -52.25 -13.48
N SER A 873 -29.68 -51.75 -12.88
CA SER A 873 -28.33 -51.70 -13.47
C SER A 873 -27.32 -52.60 -12.75
N GLU A 874 -27.70 -53.85 -12.46
CA GLU A 874 -26.80 -54.90 -11.94
C GLU A 874 -26.04 -54.50 -10.65
N GLY A 875 -26.63 -53.65 -9.81
CA GLY A 875 -26.02 -53.19 -8.56
C GLY A 875 -25.00 -52.06 -8.74
N LYS A 876 -25.03 -51.36 -9.87
CA LYS A 876 -24.28 -50.12 -10.11
C LYS A 876 -25.13 -48.88 -9.81
N GLN A 877 -24.46 -47.75 -9.60
CA GLN A 877 -25.12 -46.44 -9.52
C GLN A 877 -25.48 -45.93 -10.91
N SER A 878 -26.37 -44.95 -10.96
CA SER A 878 -26.92 -44.41 -12.20
C SER A 878 -27.39 -42.98 -11.99
N ILE A 879 -27.46 -42.22 -13.08
CA ILE A 879 -27.96 -40.84 -13.08
C ILE A 879 -29.43 -40.83 -13.50
N GLY A 880 -30.27 -40.24 -12.67
CA GLY A 880 -31.67 -39.95 -12.91
C GLY A 880 -31.92 -38.51 -13.31
N VAL A 881 -33.12 -38.24 -13.81
CA VAL A 881 -33.64 -36.88 -14.01
C VAL A 881 -35.11 -36.82 -13.56
N ALA A 882 -35.44 -35.76 -12.84
CA ALA A 882 -36.80 -35.49 -12.38
C ALA A 882 -37.23 -34.09 -12.83
N VAL A 883 -38.51 -33.93 -13.17
CA VAL A 883 -39.04 -32.71 -13.81
C VAL A 883 -40.03 -32.01 -12.88
N SER A 884 -39.97 -30.67 -12.84
CA SER A 884 -40.90 -29.80 -12.12
C SER A 884 -41.26 -28.58 -12.94
N ASP A 885 -42.42 -27.98 -12.67
CA ASP A 885 -42.83 -26.68 -13.23
C ASP A 885 -42.42 -25.51 -12.30
N SER A 886 -41.77 -25.81 -11.16
CA SER A 886 -41.30 -24.85 -10.17
C SER A 886 -39.89 -25.23 -9.68
N PRO A 887 -38.98 -24.27 -9.41
CA PRO A 887 -37.68 -24.57 -8.81
C PRO A 887 -37.85 -25.16 -7.41
N LYS A 888 -38.94 -24.82 -6.71
CA LYS A 888 -39.27 -25.30 -5.36
C LYS A 888 -39.89 -26.71 -5.35
N GLY A 889 -39.93 -27.39 -6.49
CA GLY A 889 -40.55 -28.70 -6.64
C GLY A 889 -42.09 -28.67 -6.55
N PRO A 890 -42.73 -29.84 -6.37
CA PRO A 890 -42.10 -31.16 -6.28
C PRO A 890 -41.57 -31.64 -7.64
N PHE A 891 -40.34 -32.18 -7.66
CA PHE A 891 -39.78 -32.84 -8.84
C PHE A 891 -40.30 -34.28 -8.94
N ARG A 892 -40.62 -34.69 -10.18
CA ARG A 892 -41.12 -36.03 -10.49
C ARG A 892 -40.15 -36.76 -11.41
N ASP A 893 -39.60 -37.87 -10.92
CA ASP A 893 -38.74 -38.78 -11.70
C ASP A 893 -39.43 -39.23 -12.99
N ILE A 894 -38.66 -39.37 -14.07
CA ILE A 894 -39.16 -39.83 -15.37
C ILE A 894 -39.50 -41.33 -15.39
N GLY A 895 -39.22 -42.05 -14.30
CA GLY A 895 -39.60 -43.44 -14.07
C GLY A 895 -38.50 -44.46 -14.42
N TYR A 896 -37.37 -44.02 -14.96
CA TYR A 896 -36.21 -44.84 -15.30
C TYR A 896 -34.91 -44.02 -15.24
N PRO A 897 -33.74 -44.64 -15.01
CA PRO A 897 -32.46 -43.95 -15.02
C PRO A 897 -32.14 -43.40 -16.42
N LEU A 898 -31.72 -42.13 -16.47
CA LEU A 898 -31.29 -41.46 -17.71
C LEU A 898 -29.96 -42.06 -18.20
N VAL A 899 -28.99 -42.18 -17.30
CA VAL A 899 -27.74 -42.93 -17.53
C VAL A 899 -27.75 -44.14 -16.62
N ARG A 900 -27.81 -45.35 -17.18
CA ARG A 900 -27.60 -46.58 -16.43
C ARG A 900 -26.11 -46.82 -16.22
N GLY A 901 -25.70 -47.37 -15.09
CA GLY A 901 -24.31 -47.77 -14.88
C GLY A 901 -23.82 -48.87 -15.85
N THR A 902 -24.72 -49.55 -16.55
CA THR A 902 -24.36 -50.42 -17.69
C THR A 902 -24.00 -49.65 -18.96
N HIS A 903 -24.27 -48.34 -19.03
CA HIS A 903 -23.85 -47.47 -20.14
C HIS A 903 -22.39 -47.02 -20.01
N THR A 904 -21.74 -47.15 -18.84
CA THR A 904 -20.33 -46.81 -18.57
C THR A 904 -19.56 -48.10 -18.26
N ASN A 905 -18.88 -48.67 -19.26
CA ASN A 905 -18.33 -50.03 -19.18
C ASN A 905 -16.89 -50.11 -18.67
N ASP A 906 -16.20 -48.98 -18.52
CA ASP A 906 -14.81 -48.90 -18.08
C ASP A 906 -14.65 -48.55 -16.59
N GLN A 907 -15.75 -48.51 -15.82
CA GLN A 907 -15.75 -48.11 -14.41
C GLN A 907 -14.67 -48.84 -13.56
N SER A 908 -14.08 -48.09 -12.63
CA SER A 908 -13.18 -48.58 -11.58
C SER A 908 -13.92 -49.19 -10.39
N SER A 909 -15.20 -48.87 -10.22
CA SER A 909 -16.04 -49.35 -9.12
C SER A 909 -17.50 -49.49 -9.55
N ASN A 910 -18.40 -49.90 -8.65
CA ASN A 910 -19.86 -49.89 -8.94
C ASN A 910 -20.52 -48.55 -8.57
N TRP A 911 -19.75 -47.58 -8.09
CA TRP A 911 -20.21 -46.27 -7.64
C TRP A 911 -19.55 -45.11 -8.41
N ASP A 912 -19.17 -45.38 -9.66
CA ASP A 912 -18.54 -44.38 -10.52
C ASP A 912 -19.57 -43.40 -11.13
N ASP A 913 -20.87 -43.73 -11.15
CA ASP A 913 -21.93 -42.90 -11.74
C ASP A 913 -22.65 -42.03 -10.69
N ILE A 914 -21.95 -40.99 -10.19
CA ILE A 914 -22.46 -40.05 -9.18
C ILE A 914 -22.14 -38.59 -9.52
N ASP A 915 -22.74 -37.68 -8.76
CA ASP A 915 -22.48 -36.24 -8.80
C ASP A 915 -22.71 -35.64 -10.19
N PRO A 916 -23.96 -35.68 -10.69
CA PRO A 916 -24.26 -35.13 -11.99
C PRO A 916 -24.10 -33.60 -11.99
N THR A 917 -23.49 -33.10 -13.05
CA THR A 917 -23.50 -31.69 -13.42
C THR A 917 -24.04 -31.49 -14.83
N VAL A 918 -24.90 -30.50 -14.99
CA VAL A 918 -25.56 -30.17 -16.26
C VAL A 918 -25.18 -28.77 -16.72
N TRP A 919 -24.93 -28.63 -18.02
CA TRP A 919 -24.51 -27.38 -18.64
C TRP A 919 -25.23 -27.17 -19.98
N ILE A 920 -25.65 -25.94 -20.26
CA ILE A 920 -26.34 -25.56 -21.50
C ILE A 920 -25.57 -24.40 -22.12
N GLU A 921 -25.23 -24.50 -23.41
CA GLU A 921 -24.48 -23.44 -24.09
C GLU A 921 -24.72 -23.38 -25.59
N ASN A 922 -24.46 -22.22 -26.19
CA ASN A 922 -24.46 -22.06 -27.64
C ASN A 922 -23.05 -22.25 -28.21
N ASP A 923 -22.92 -23.07 -29.26
CA ASP A 923 -21.69 -23.18 -30.02
C ASP A 923 -21.40 -21.89 -30.81
N LYS A 924 -20.25 -21.86 -31.50
CA LYS A 924 -19.81 -20.74 -32.33
C LYS A 924 -20.78 -20.39 -33.48
N ASN A 925 -21.71 -21.28 -33.82
CA ASN A 925 -22.72 -21.08 -34.86
C ASN A 925 -24.08 -20.68 -34.27
N GLY A 926 -24.18 -20.54 -32.94
CA GLY A 926 -25.42 -20.23 -32.24
C GLY A 926 -26.34 -21.43 -32.06
N VAL A 927 -25.83 -22.66 -32.17
CA VAL A 927 -26.59 -23.88 -31.89
C VAL A 927 -26.48 -24.20 -30.41
N GLU A 928 -27.61 -24.35 -29.72
CA GLU A 928 -27.63 -24.73 -28.31
C GLU A 928 -27.31 -26.23 -28.13
N HIS A 929 -26.44 -26.52 -27.19
CA HIS A 929 -26.02 -27.86 -26.78
C HIS A 929 -26.24 -28.02 -25.28
N GLN A 930 -26.73 -29.20 -24.87
CA GLN A 930 -26.96 -29.53 -23.47
C GLN A 930 -26.07 -30.71 -23.08
N TYR A 931 -25.16 -30.50 -22.15
CA TYR A 931 -24.21 -31.51 -21.70
C TYR A 931 -24.52 -31.96 -20.29
N LEU A 932 -24.39 -33.27 -20.06
CA LEU A 932 -24.43 -33.89 -18.75
C LEU A 932 -23.08 -34.55 -18.48
N ALA A 933 -22.44 -34.20 -17.37
CA ALA A 933 -21.19 -34.79 -16.92
C ALA A 933 -21.31 -35.30 -15.49
N TRP A 934 -20.52 -36.30 -15.11
CA TRP A 934 -20.59 -36.92 -13.79
C TRP A 934 -19.34 -37.76 -13.49
N GLY A 935 -19.19 -38.17 -12.24
CA GLY A 935 -18.53 -39.43 -11.91
C GLY A 935 -17.54 -39.41 -10.76
N ASN A 936 -17.14 -40.61 -10.33
CA ASN A 936 -16.13 -40.84 -9.29
C ASN A 936 -14.92 -41.57 -9.89
N SER A 937 -13.70 -41.09 -9.60
CA SER A 937 -12.40 -41.51 -10.15
C SER A 937 -12.25 -41.35 -11.67
N ARG A 938 -13.38 -41.27 -12.39
CA ARG A 938 -13.51 -41.04 -13.82
C ARG A 938 -14.52 -39.92 -14.06
N TYR A 939 -14.19 -39.06 -15.01
CA TYR A 939 -15.04 -37.96 -15.44
C TYR A 939 -15.71 -38.33 -16.76
N TYR A 940 -17.02 -38.60 -16.70
CA TYR A 940 -17.87 -38.93 -17.83
C TYR A 940 -18.61 -37.71 -18.35
N ILE A 941 -18.94 -37.72 -19.64
CA ILE A 941 -19.75 -36.68 -20.29
C ILE A 941 -20.58 -37.27 -21.43
N CYS A 942 -21.80 -36.77 -21.61
CA CYS A 942 -22.66 -37.03 -22.76
C CYS A 942 -23.42 -35.76 -23.17
N GLU A 943 -23.97 -35.76 -24.38
CA GLU A 943 -24.86 -34.72 -24.88
C GLU A 943 -26.32 -35.18 -24.74
N LEU A 944 -27.20 -34.28 -24.31
CA LEU A 944 -28.63 -34.51 -24.13
C LEU A 944 -29.39 -33.98 -25.35
N ASN A 945 -30.57 -34.54 -25.60
CA ASN A 945 -31.52 -33.90 -26.51
C ASN A 945 -32.16 -32.67 -25.84
N ASP A 946 -32.75 -31.79 -26.65
CA ASP A 946 -33.48 -30.58 -26.22
C ASP A 946 -34.63 -30.85 -25.23
N ASP A 947 -35.07 -32.11 -25.10
CA ASP A 947 -36.07 -32.51 -24.11
C ASP A 947 -35.52 -32.65 -22.67
N MET A 948 -34.19 -32.58 -22.49
CA MET A 948 -33.44 -32.72 -21.24
C MET A 948 -33.63 -34.07 -20.51
N ILE A 949 -34.38 -35.01 -21.11
CA ILE A 949 -34.76 -36.30 -20.51
C ILE A 949 -34.36 -37.50 -21.37
N SER A 950 -33.61 -37.27 -22.44
CA SER A 950 -32.98 -38.32 -23.25
C SER A 950 -31.58 -37.91 -23.71
N ILE A 951 -30.70 -38.91 -23.84
CA ILE A 951 -29.31 -38.72 -24.31
C ILE A 951 -29.32 -38.72 -25.84
N GLN A 952 -28.50 -37.87 -26.44
CA GLN A 952 -28.35 -37.83 -27.88
C GLN A 952 -27.57 -39.06 -28.37
N ASP A 953 -28.15 -39.78 -29.33
CA ASP A 953 -27.49 -40.88 -30.05
C ASP A 953 -26.55 -40.27 -31.10
N LEU A 954 -25.30 -40.01 -30.69
CA LEU A 954 -24.29 -39.35 -31.51
C LEU A 954 -23.74 -40.29 -32.60
N ASN A 955 -23.76 -41.60 -32.36
CA ASN A 955 -23.25 -42.58 -33.32
C ASN A 955 -24.33 -43.14 -34.26
N GLY A 956 -25.61 -42.91 -33.97
CA GLY A 956 -26.77 -43.26 -34.79
C GLY A 956 -27.14 -44.74 -34.77
N ASP A 957 -26.73 -45.50 -33.74
CA ASP A 957 -26.95 -46.95 -33.65
C ASP A 957 -28.28 -47.35 -32.99
N GLY A 958 -29.04 -46.36 -32.52
CA GLY A 958 -30.33 -46.51 -31.84
C GLY A 958 -30.23 -46.95 -30.38
N LYS A 959 -29.05 -46.89 -29.77
CA LYS A 959 -28.77 -47.25 -28.38
C LYS A 959 -27.83 -46.23 -27.73
N ILE A 960 -27.83 -46.18 -26.40
CA ILE A 960 -26.83 -45.41 -25.66
C ILE A 960 -25.62 -46.29 -25.38
N THR A 961 -24.47 -45.91 -25.90
CA THR A 961 -23.25 -46.69 -25.87
C THR A 961 -22.06 -45.94 -25.30
N PHE A 962 -21.13 -46.68 -24.70
CA PHE A 962 -19.88 -46.13 -24.18
C PHE A 962 -18.82 -45.97 -25.28
N GLY A 963 -18.33 -44.75 -25.46
CA GLY A 963 -17.15 -44.43 -26.26
C GLY A 963 -15.94 -44.17 -25.36
N GLY A 964 -15.05 -45.16 -25.18
CA GLY A 964 -13.75 -44.94 -24.54
C GLY A 964 -12.88 -43.90 -25.28
N GLU A 965 -11.71 -43.56 -24.71
CA GLU A 965 -10.83 -42.50 -25.24
C GLU A 965 -10.50 -42.71 -26.74
N GLY A 966 -11.05 -41.86 -27.61
CA GLY A 966 -10.84 -41.90 -29.07
C GLY A 966 -11.76 -42.82 -29.86
N THR A 967 -12.90 -43.25 -29.30
CA THR A 967 -13.91 -44.10 -29.99
C THR A 967 -15.26 -43.38 -30.17
N ASN A 968 -16.08 -43.84 -31.13
CA ASN A 968 -17.43 -43.32 -31.40
C ASN A 968 -18.45 -43.96 -30.44
N GLY A 969 -18.92 -43.24 -29.43
CA GLY A 969 -20.03 -43.61 -28.55
C GLY A 969 -20.81 -42.37 -28.13
N ASP A 970 -21.76 -42.53 -27.22
CA ASP A 970 -22.67 -41.45 -26.80
C ASP A 970 -22.30 -40.91 -25.41
N VAL A 971 -21.65 -41.75 -24.60
CA VAL A 971 -21.05 -41.40 -23.31
C VAL A 971 -19.53 -41.55 -23.40
N PHE A 972 -18.78 -40.53 -23.00
CA PHE A 972 -17.32 -40.50 -23.10
C PHE A 972 -16.66 -40.34 -21.72
N TYR A 973 -15.47 -40.93 -21.57
CA TYR A 973 -14.56 -40.65 -20.44
C TYR A 973 -13.41 -39.72 -20.89
N ARG A 974 -13.10 -38.69 -20.09
CA ARG A 974 -11.93 -37.81 -20.30
C ARG A 974 -10.84 -38.03 -19.24
N GLY A 975 -9.76 -38.71 -19.62
CA GLY A 975 -8.61 -38.99 -18.74
C GLY A 975 -7.41 -38.05 -18.85
N ARG A 976 -7.20 -37.37 -19.99
CA ARG A 976 -6.04 -36.49 -20.17
C ARG A 976 -6.22 -35.14 -19.46
N GLY A 977 -5.30 -34.84 -18.54
CA GLY A 977 -5.21 -33.55 -17.86
C GLY A 977 -5.83 -33.52 -16.46
N LEU A 978 -6.60 -34.55 -16.08
CA LEU A 978 -7.24 -34.66 -14.76
C LEU A 978 -6.56 -35.71 -13.87
N ASN A 979 -5.25 -35.57 -13.68
CA ASN A 979 -4.50 -36.47 -12.80
C ASN A 979 -5.01 -36.32 -11.35
N MET A 980 -5.57 -37.40 -10.78
CA MET A 980 -6.09 -37.49 -9.41
C MET A 980 -7.46 -36.82 -9.18
N TYR A 981 -8.33 -36.80 -10.20
CA TYR A 981 -9.77 -36.54 -10.06
C TYR A 981 -10.40 -37.55 -9.08
N THR A 982 -11.19 -37.06 -8.11
CA THR A 982 -11.91 -37.91 -7.15
C THR A 982 -13.40 -37.95 -7.45
N GLU A 983 -14.15 -36.84 -7.37
CA GLU A 983 -15.60 -36.78 -7.63
C GLU A 983 -16.11 -35.32 -7.67
N ALA A 984 -17.43 -35.12 -7.67
CA ALA A 984 -18.12 -33.83 -7.60
C ALA A 984 -17.73 -32.81 -8.70
N PRO A 985 -17.85 -33.17 -10.00
CA PRO A 985 -17.57 -32.23 -11.06
C PRO A 985 -18.61 -31.11 -11.07
N TRP A 986 -18.15 -29.87 -11.19
CA TRP A 986 -18.99 -28.70 -11.38
C TRP A 986 -18.42 -27.84 -12.48
N LEU A 987 -19.18 -27.66 -13.56
CA LEU A 987 -18.80 -26.83 -14.69
C LEU A 987 -19.33 -25.41 -14.50
N TYR A 988 -18.44 -24.44 -14.68
CA TYR A 988 -18.78 -23.02 -14.62
C TYR A 988 -18.01 -22.22 -15.67
N ARG A 989 -18.66 -21.24 -16.30
CA ARG A 989 -18.03 -20.25 -17.16
C ARG A 989 -18.62 -18.89 -16.83
N ARG A 990 -17.79 -17.84 -16.87
CA ARG A 990 -18.27 -16.49 -16.54
C ARG A 990 -19.27 -16.03 -17.59
N GLN A 991 -20.31 -15.33 -17.14
CA GLN A 991 -21.38 -14.83 -17.97
C GLN A 991 -21.46 -13.31 -17.82
N HIS A 992 -21.59 -12.60 -18.93
CA HIS A 992 -21.91 -11.18 -18.98
C HIS A 992 -23.35 -10.94 -18.52
N GLU A 993 -23.67 -9.69 -18.19
CA GLU A 993 -25.00 -9.29 -17.71
C GLU A 993 -26.13 -9.55 -18.73
N ASP A 994 -25.79 -9.64 -20.03
CA ASP A 994 -26.71 -9.97 -21.12
C ASP A 994 -26.94 -11.49 -21.31
N GLY A 995 -26.34 -12.33 -20.47
CA GLY A 995 -26.42 -13.78 -20.58
C GLY A 995 -25.39 -14.43 -21.51
N SER A 996 -24.47 -13.68 -22.11
CA SER A 996 -23.41 -14.24 -22.97
C SER A 996 -22.21 -14.75 -22.16
N TYR A 997 -21.65 -15.92 -22.50
CA TYR A 997 -20.50 -16.49 -21.78
C TYR A 997 -19.16 -15.92 -22.27
N TYR A 998 -18.21 -15.68 -21.34
CA TYR A 998 -16.86 -15.21 -21.63
C TYR A 998 -15.79 -15.90 -20.77
N GLY A 999 -14.53 -15.81 -21.22
CA GLY A 999 -13.40 -16.44 -20.55
C GLY A 999 -13.37 -17.97 -20.69
N ASP A 1000 -12.51 -18.60 -19.88
CA ASP A 1000 -12.27 -20.04 -19.85
C ASP A 1000 -13.37 -20.80 -19.09
N TYR A 1001 -13.51 -22.10 -19.36
CA TYR A 1001 -14.32 -23.02 -18.56
C TYR A 1001 -13.56 -23.43 -17.31
N TYR A 1002 -14.24 -23.37 -16.17
CA TYR A 1002 -13.77 -23.84 -14.87
C TYR A 1002 -14.45 -25.18 -14.56
N LEU A 1003 -13.65 -26.22 -14.35
CA LEU A 1003 -14.09 -27.48 -13.77
C LEU A 1003 -13.64 -27.51 -12.31
N ILE A 1004 -14.59 -27.45 -11.39
CA ILE A 1004 -14.37 -27.58 -9.94
C ILE A 1004 -14.67 -29.02 -9.56
N TYR A 1005 -13.80 -29.67 -8.79
CA TYR A 1005 -13.96 -31.06 -8.39
C TYR A 1005 -13.17 -31.40 -7.11
N ALA A 1006 -13.53 -32.48 -6.44
CA ALA A 1006 -12.83 -32.97 -5.26
C ALA A 1006 -11.46 -33.59 -5.63
N TYR A 1007 -10.41 -33.17 -4.92
CA TYR A 1007 -9.03 -33.62 -5.14
C TYR A 1007 -8.47 -34.34 -3.90
N ARG A 1008 -8.38 -35.67 -3.97
CA ARG A 1008 -7.91 -36.59 -2.90
C ARG A 1008 -8.81 -36.64 -1.65
N TRP A 1009 -8.75 -37.74 -0.91
CA TRP A 1009 -9.62 -38.01 0.25
C TRP A 1009 -9.32 -37.15 1.49
N ARG A 1010 -10.39 -36.80 2.25
CA ARG A 1010 -10.44 -35.94 3.46
C ARG A 1010 -9.60 -36.44 4.66
N GLU A 1011 -9.15 -37.69 4.64
CA GLU A 1011 -8.52 -38.37 5.79
C GLU A 1011 -7.14 -37.80 6.19
N ASN A 1012 -6.57 -36.89 5.39
CA ASN A 1012 -5.33 -36.17 5.70
C ASN A 1012 -5.52 -34.86 6.51
N ALA A 1013 -6.76 -34.46 6.83
CA ALA A 1013 -7.08 -33.18 7.51
C ALA A 1013 -6.59 -33.06 8.97
N LYS A 1014 -6.20 -34.17 9.61
CA LYS A 1014 -5.71 -34.18 11.01
C LYS A 1014 -4.45 -33.33 11.25
N VAL A 1015 -3.66 -33.10 10.21
CA VAL A 1015 -2.43 -32.28 10.30
C VAL A 1015 -2.79 -30.79 10.48
N TYR A 1016 -3.82 -30.29 9.79
CA TYR A 1016 -4.20 -28.88 9.81
C TYR A 1016 -4.83 -28.45 11.15
N ASN A 1017 -5.67 -29.29 11.75
CA ASN A 1017 -6.25 -28.99 13.07
C ASN A 1017 -5.17 -28.84 14.15
N SER A 1018 -4.13 -29.66 14.11
CA SER A 1018 -2.99 -29.55 15.06
C SER A 1018 -2.17 -28.26 14.88
N MET A 1019 -2.19 -27.66 13.68
CA MET A 1019 -1.50 -26.40 13.39
C MET A 1019 -2.31 -25.19 13.86
N ILE A 1020 -3.65 -25.25 13.75
CA ILE A 1020 -4.56 -24.19 14.20
C ILE A 1020 -4.52 -24.09 15.73
N GLU A 1021 -4.67 -25.21 16.45
CA GLU A 1021 -4.61 -25.23 17.92
C GLU A 1021 -3.28 -24.65 18.45
N LYS A 1022 -2.18 -24.89 17.72
CA LYS A 1022 -0.86 -24.35 18.08
C LYS A 1022 -0.78 -22.84 17.85
N ARG A 1023 -1.42 -22.30 16.81
CA ARG A 1023 -1.42 -20.85 16.53
C ARG A 1023 -2.34 -20.07 17.44
N GLU A 1024 -3.48 -20.62 17.82
CA GLU A 1024 -4.36 -19.99 18.82
C GLU A 1024 -3.67 -19.87 20.19
N ALA A 1025 -2.88 -20.87 20.58
CA ALA A 1025 -2.08 -20.82 21.81
C ALA A 1025 -0.98 -19.73 21.77
N GLU A 1026 -0.30 -19.55 20.64
CA GLU A 1026 0.71 -18.50 20.47
C GLU A 1026 0.11 -17.09 20.46
N ILE A 1027 -1.06 -16.91 19.84
CA ILE A 1027 -1.79 -15.64 19.84
C ILE A 1027 -2.15 -15.26 21.28
N ALA A 1028 -2.70 -16.19 22.07
CA ALA A 1028 -3.04 -15.93 23.46
C ALA A 1028 -1.83 -15.53 24.33
N GLU A 1029 -0.65 -16.11 24.07
CA GLU A 1029 0.58 -15.74 24.78
C GLU A 1029 1.11 -14.35 24.37
N LEU A 1030 1.03 -14.01 23.08
CA LEU A 1030 1.42 -12.71 22.56
C LEU A 1030 0.50 -11.59 23.07
N THR A 1031 -0.81 -11.80 23.10
CA THR A 1031 -1.77 -10.85 23.69
C THR A 1031 -1.43 -10.55 25.14
N LYS A 1032 -1.05 -11.57 25.92
CA LYS A 1032 -0.65 -11.39 27.33
C LYS A 1032 0.66 -10.59 27.49
N LYS A 1033 1.61 -10.74 26.56
CA LYS A 1033 2.86 -9.96 26.53
C LYS A 1033 2.60 -8.50 26.15
N ILE A 1034 1.75 -8.26 25.15
CA ILE A 1034 1.33 -6.92 24.74
C ILE A 1034 0.64 -6.18 25.90
N GLU A 1035 -0.26 -6.85 26.62
CA GLU A 1035 -0.90 -6.32 27.83
C GLU A 1035 0.13 -5.93 28.91
N GLY A 1036 1.18 -6.74 29.07
CA GLY A 1036 2.29 -6.46 29.99
C GLY A 1036 3.12 -5.26 29.56
N CYS A 1037 3.42 -5.12 28.27
CA CYS A 1037 4.13 -3.97 27.71
C CYS A 1037 3.32 -2.67 27.85
N ARG A 1038 2.01 -2.72 27.61
CA ARG A 1038 1.11 -1.56 27.82
C ARG A 1038 1.10 -1.10 29.27
N LYS A 1039 1.00 -2.02 30.22
CA LYS A 1039 1.08 -1.69 31.67
C LYS A 1039 2.45 -1.15 32.08
N PHE A 1040 3.52 -1.64 31.47
CA PHE A 1040 4.87 -1.12 31.71
C PHE A 1040 5.04 0.29 31.15
N ASP A 1041 4.53 0.56 29.94
CA ASP A 1041 4.56 1.90 29.34
C ASP A 1041 3.72 2.90 30.17
N GLU A 1042 2.54 2.50 30.62
CA GLU A 1042 1.68 3.30 31.51
C GLU A 1042 2.38 3.59 32.85
N PHE A 1043 3.06 2.60 33.43
CA PHE A 1043 3.88 2.77 34.64
C PHE A 1043 5.09 3.69 34.40
N SER A 1044 5.78 3.54 33.27
CA SER A 1044 6.93 4.37 32.91
C SER A 1044 6.54 5.81 32.60
N LYS A 1045 5.39 6.05 31.96
CA LYS A 1045 4.81 7.40 31.75
C LYS A 1045 4.48 8.05 33.10
N LYS A 1046 3.74 7.35 33.96
CA LYS A 1046 3.45 7.82 35.31
C LYS A 1046 4.71 8.12 36.12
N ARG A 1047 5.75 7.28 36.02
CA ARG A 1047 7.02 7.50 36.72
C ARG A 1047 7.79 8.70 36.17
N ARG A 1048 7.69 8.96 34.87
CA ARG A 1048 8.27 10.13 34.20
C ARG A 1048 7.57 11.41 34.67
N ASP A 1049 6.25 11.40 34.75
CA ASP A 1049 5.46 12.54 35.24
C ASP A 1049 5.75 12.84 36.71
N GLU A 1050 5.89 11.80 37.55
CA GLU A 1050 6.32 11.93 38.95
C GLU A 1050 7.75 12.50 39.07
N LEU A 1051 8.67 12.11 38.19
CA LEU A 1051 10.05 12.61 38.18
C LEU A 1051 10.14 14.06 37.68
N MET A 1052 9.36 14.42 36.65
CA MET A 1052 9.27 15.80 36.14
C MET A 1052 8.66 16.73 37.19
N SER A 1053 7.59 16.29 37.86
CA SER A 1053 6.99 16.99 39.01
C SER A 1053 7.99 17.21 40.14
N THR A 1054 8.86 16.23 40.41
CA THR A 1054 9.89 16.32 41.46
C THR A 1054 11.02 17.27 41.05
N ALA A 1055 11.44 17.25 39.79
CA ALA A 1055 12.45 18.16 39.25
C ALA A 1055 11.97 19.63 39.27
N GLU A 1056 10.72 19.88 38.88
CA GLU A 1056 10.11 21.22 38.96
C GLU A 1056 9.95 21.72 40.40
N LEU A 1057 9.72 20.82 41.35
CA LEU A 1057 9.67 21.16 42.77
C LEU A 1057 11.07 21.53 43.31
N ILE A 1058 12.11 20.80 42.88
CA ILE A 1058 13.50 21.06 43.24
C ILE A 1058 13.97 22.41 42.66
N ASP A 1059 13.64 22.72 41.41
CA ASP A 1059 13.98 24.02 40.79
C ASP A 1059 13.29 25.18 41.50
N LYS A 1060 12.03 25.02 41.93
CA LYS A 1060 11.33 26.03 42.75
C LYS A 1060 11.98 26.25 44.12
N VAL A 1061 12.47 25.19 44.75
CA VAL A 1061 13.17 25.28 46.05
C VAL A 1061 14.55 25.93 45.92
N LEU A 1062 15.26 25.68 44.81
CA LEU A 1062 16.58 26.28 44.52
C LEU A 1062 16.51 27.78 44.18
N LEU A 1063 15.33 28.29 43.83
CA LEU A 1063 15.08 29.71 43.53
C LEU A 1063 14.69 30.54 44.77
N GLU A 1064 14.46 29.92 45.94
CA GLU A 1064 14.14 30.66 47.16
C GLU A 1064 15.42 31.18 47.85
N PRO A 1065 15.45 32.46 48.29
CA PRO A 1065 16.64 33.05 48.90
C PRO A 1065 16.97 32.50 50.30
N TYR A 1066 16.04 31.76 50.93
CA TYR A 1066 16.23 31.08 52.21
C TYR A 1066 15.48 29.73 52.19
N ILE A 1067 16.17 28.63 52.51
CA ILE A 1067 15.58 27.28 52.51
C ILE A 1067 14.70 27.09 53.76
N SER A 1068 13.42 26.78 53.57
CA SER A 1068 12.47 26.48 54.66
C SER A 1068 12.71 25.10 55.32
N ASP A 1069 12.25 24.90 56.57
CA ASP A 1069 12.39 23.63 57.33
C ASP A 1069 11.78 22.42 56.59
N ALA A 1070 10.72 22.65 55.80
CA ALA A 1070 10.10 21.61 54.98
C ALA A 1070 10.99 21.17 53.81
N ASN A 1071 11.74 22.11 53.21
CA ASN A 1071 12.64 21.86 52.08
C ASN A 1071 13.92 21.15 52.51
N MET A 1072 14.42 21.45 53.72
CA MET A 1072 15.57 20.75 54.33
C MET A 1072 15.34 19.25 54.50
N ARG A 1073 14.11 18.83 54.80
CA ARG A 1073 13.75 17.40 54.99
C ARG A 1073 13.74 16.58 53.71
N LEU A 1074 13.70 17.23 52.55
CA LEU A 1074 13.75 16.57 51.24
C LEU A 1074 15.20 16.35 50.75
N LEU A 1075 16.10 17.27 51.10
CA LEU A 1075 17.50 17.28 50.65
C LEU A 1075 18.45 16.49 51.56
N VAL A 1076 18.18 16.46 52.87
CA VAL A 1076 19.04 15.81 53.87
C VAL A 1076 18.63 14.35 54.05
N ARG A 1077 19.55 13.45 53.72
CA ARG A 1077 19.41 12.00 53.93
C ARG A 1077 19.54 11.63 55.40
N LYS A 1078 20.48 12.27 56.10
CA LYS A 1078 20.81 11.92 57.48
C LYS A 1078 21.43 13.10 58.22
N ILE A 1079 21.04 13.29 59.48
CA ILE A 1079 21.65 14.24 60.42
C ILE A 1079 22.30 13.42 61.53
N ASN A 1080 23.61 13.58 61.70
CA ASN A 1080 24.34 12.97 62.80
C ASN A 1080 24.76 14.07 63.78
N VAL A 1081 24.26 14.00 65.01
CA VAL A 1081 24.61 14.92 66.08
C VAL A 1081 25.43 14.17 67.11
N HIS A 1082 26.62 14.70 67.44
CA HIS A 1082 27.50 14.16 68.47
C HIS A 1082 27.75 15.23 69.53
N GLU A 1083 27.52 14.90 70.80
CA GLU A 1083 27.85 15.76 71.93
C GLU A 1083 29.25 15.43 72.43
N ASN A 1084 30.13 16.42 72.37
CA ASN A 1084 31.49 16.35 72.85
C ASN A 1084 31.52 16.42 74.38
N GLU A 1085 32.62 15.96 74.99
CA GLU A 1085 32.75 15.89 76.45
C GLU A 1085 32.61 17.25 77.18
N ASP A 1086 32.76 18.36 76.46
CA ASP A 1086 32.60 19.73 76.98
C ASP A 1086 31.18 20.30 76.83
N GLY A 1087 30.24 19.50 76.32
CA GLY A 1087 28.84 19.88 76.10
C GLY A 1087 28.60 20.64 74.79
N SER A 1088 29.61 20.77 73.90
CA SER A 1088 29.41 21.26 72.55
C SER A 1088 28.85 20.16 71.62
N LEU A 1089 28.08 20.54 70.59
CA LEU A 1089 27.46 19.62 69.65
C LEU A 1089 28.10 19.75 68.26
N ASP A 1090 28.62 18.65 67.73
CA ASP A 1090 29.02 18.52 66.33
C ASP A 1090 27.86 17.97 65.50
N VAL A 1091 27.43 18.73 64.50
CA VAL A 1091 26.31 18.37 63.62
C VAL A 1091 26.81 18.16 62.20
N ASN A 1092 26.72 16.93 61.71
CA ASN A 1092 27.08 16.53 60.35
C ASN A 1092 25.84 16.16 59.54
N LEU A 1093 25.66 16.82 58.38
CA LEU A 1093 24.54 16.62 57.47
C LEU A 1093 25.00 15.84 56.24
N GLU A 1094 24.28 14.76 55.91
CA GLU A 1094 24.51 13.92 54.75
C GLU A 1094 23.35 14.14 53.76
N PHE A 1095 23.65 14.51 52.51
CA PHE A 1095 22.66 14.90 51.51
C PHE A 1095 22.41 13.79 50.47
N ASN A 1096 21.27 13.84 49.78
CA ASN A 1096 20.88 12.84 48.77
C ASN A 1096 21.58 12.99 47.39
N GLY A 1097 22.63 13.81 47.26
CA GLY A 1097 23.35 14.05 46.00
C GLY A 1097 24.82 14.47 46.21
N ASP A 1098 25.64 14.38 45.15
CA ASP A 1098 27.09 14.59 45.20
C ASP A 1098 27.44 16.05 44.84
N PHE A 1099 27.43 16.94 45.84
CA PHE A 1099 27.66 18.37 45.67
C PHE A 1099 29.15 18.70 45.77
N LYS A 1100 29.78 18.98 44.61
CA LYS A 1100 31.17 19.44 44.52
C LYS A 1100 31.24 20.95 44.74
N ASP A 1101 31.15 21.39 45.99
CA ASP A 1101 31.85 22.57 46.50
C ASP A 1101 31.53 22.75 48.00
N THR A 1102 32.55 22.62 48.83
CA THR A 1102 32.45 22.86 50.28
C THR A 1102 32.44 24.36 50.54
N SER A 1103 31.33 24.90 51.06
CA SER A 1103 31.29 26.20 51.72
C SER A 1103 30.96 26.02 53.20
N THR A 1104 31.76 26.63 54.06
CA THR A 1104 31.61 26.61 55.52
C THR A 1104 30.69 27.76 55.95
N GLY A 1105 29.55 27.45 56.56
CA GLY A 1105 28.67 28.42 57.20
C GLY A 1105 28.69 28.24 58.72
N CYS A 1106 28.94 29.30 59.48
CA CYS A 1106 28.73 29.32 60.93
C CYS A 1106 27.25 29.55 61.23
N PHE A 1107 26.68 28.77 62.14
CA PHE A 1107 25.34 28.97 62.66
C PHE A 1107 25.45 29.65 64.04
N GLU A 1108 24.80 30.81 64.22
CA GLU A 1108 24.45 31.31 65.55
C GLU A 1108 23.10 30.71 65.94
N ILE A 1109 23.07 30.00 67.07
CA ILE A 1109 21.82 29.52 67.67
C ILE A 1109 21.37 30.57 68.68
N ASN A 1110 20.29 31.29 68.39
CA ASN A 1110 19.55 32.07 69.39
C ASN A 1110 18.22 31.38 69.67
N ASP A 1111 18.07 30.94 70.93
CA ASP A 1111 16.93 30.31 71.62
C ASP A 1111 16.06 29.28 70.86
#